data_AF-A0A7V3WPN4-F1
#
_entry.id   AF-A0A7V3WPN4-F1
#
_cell.length_a   1.000
_cell.length_b   1.000
_cell.length_c   1.000
_cell.angle_alpha   90.00
_cell.angle_beta   90.00
_cell.angle_gamma   90.00
#
_symmetry.space_group_name_H-M   'P 1'
#
loop_
_entity.id
_entity.type
_entity.pdbx_description
1 polymer ?
#
loop_
_entity_poly.entity_id
_entity_poly.type
_entity_poly.pdbx_seq_one_letter_code
_entity_poly.pdbx_strand_id
1 'polypeptide(L)'
;MRVEATGAARAWKVAASGPPRAVRYRTADALDDALEQARGVWLARRISRRQFLWGSTAAGLTVLVAWPDSGPAGELEPDLLGPRSKDGRLTELIHAPADPAQWPAWRQQLHRWRAQMRQALGYNPALYQRPEFEWVKTNFACAFVMLCDLTFYDPDQGRFTVDRFLDHGQREFGGYDSLVLWHAYPRIGFDPRNQFDFYRDMPGGLAGLRAVSRQCHARGVRVFLDYNPWDTGTRREPEPDLDALAELVAAVEADGIFLDTMDQGAAAFRDKLDAARPGVILESEGALPLERVHDHHASWAQGFRDSAVPGVLRNKWFERRHLQHQIQRWARDHAAELHCAWMNGSGMLIWENVFGSWVGWSERDRSLLRSMLPIQRRYAALFCGEGWTPLVPTLAPEVYASLWEGNGLRLWTVVNRSEQPRYGMVLQVRTAEDERVFDLVAGRQLRPNPNSGPPFGIELSLPGRGIGCVLAGRPETLGPDFSEFLASQAALHARANWEIAFPARTVQLRPVTRTTPRATVARAQPAPAQALSAQAPGTVPEGMVEIPAAQLTLQVEMLTRECGFYESVPVPGPDWGPLHRVRRFSRQVKLHRFAIDLTPVTNAAFARFVKTTGYQPRHPENFLKHWHQGAPPPGQEDHPVVYVSLEDARAYAAWAGKRLPTEEEWQLAAGGLEQRRYPWGDELRPGCYNDGSSGGTTPVTAFPDGRSPFGCYDMCGNVWQWTESERQDGRTRFCILKGGSWFRARGSMWYADGGPVPCCYAAKFLLMWPGLDRCSTIGFRCVVDLPD
;
A
#
# COMPACT_ATOMS: atom_id res chain seq x y z
N MET A 1 -45.27 14.49 33.12
CA MET A 1 -46.61 14.98 32.71
C MET A 1 -46.60 15.18 31.19
N ARG A 2 -47.74 15.07 30.49
CA ARG A 2 -47.85 15.40 29.06
C ARG A 2 -48.40 16.82 28.88
N VAL A 3 -47.76 17.61 28.01
CA VAL A 3 -48.34 18.54 27.02
C VAL A 3 -47.25 18.63 25.93
N GLU A 4 -47.41 18.15 24.69
CA GLU A 4 -48.27 18.62 23.60
C GLU A 4 -48.10 20.12 23.27
N ALA A 5 -47.84 20.42 22.00
CA ALA A 5 -47.60 21.77 21.49
C ALA A 5 -48.43 22.00 20.21
N THR A 6 -49.28 23.01 20.22
CA THR A 6 -50.29 23.24 19.17
C THR A 6 -50.13 24.59 18.47
N GLY A 7 -49.85 24.56 17.16
CA GLY A 7 -50.61 25.31 16.14
C GLY A 7 -50.46 26.85 15.93
N ALA A 8 -50.49 27.22 14.65
CA ALA A 8 -51.21 28.38 14.07
C ALA A 8 -50.63 29.82 14.09
N ALA A 9 -49.68 30.06 13.18
CA ALA A 9 -49.70 31.05 12.08
C ALA A 9 -50.56 32.36 12.11
N ARG A 10 -49.90 33.51 11.77
CA ARG A 10 -50.37 34.80 11.16
C ARG A 10 -49.15 35.77 11.05
N ALA A 11 -49.09 36.93 10.38
CA ALA A 11 -49.71 37.60 9.20
C ALA A 11 -48.94 38.96 8.96
N TRP A 12 -49.03 39.80 7.91
CA TRP A 12 -49.77 39.88 6.64
C TRP A 12 -49.14 40.94 5.67
N LYS A 13 -49.11 40.70 4.34
CA LYS A 13 -48.93 41.70 3.24
C LYS A 13 -47.53 42.40 3.16
N VAL A 14 -47.06 43.03 2.06
CA VAL A 14 -47.64 43.89 0.99
C VAL A 14 -47.04 43.54 -0.40
N ALA A 15 -47.85 43.16 -1.41
CA ALA A 15 -48.29 43.92 -2.62
C ALA A 15 -47.24 44.16 -3.74
N ALA A 16 -47.68 44.37 -5.00
CA ALA A 16 -46.84 44.16 -6.21
C ALA A 16 -47.21 45.06 -7.43
N SER A 17 -46.29 45.18 -8.40
CA SER A 17 -46.55 45.73 -9.76
C SER A 17 -45.42 45.48 -10.79
N GLY A 18 -45.78 45.26 -12.08
CA GLY A 18 -44.99 45.67 -13.27
C GLY A 18 -43.92 44.73 -13.90
N PRO A 19 -44.10 44.30 -15.16
CA PRO A 19 -43.05 43.81 -16.08
C PRO A 19 -42.77 44.83 -17.23
N PRO A 20 -42.00 44.55 -18.31
CA PRO A 20 -40.92 43.57 -18.57
C PRO A 20 -39.61 44.25 -19.11
N ARG A 21 -38.55 43.47 -19.39
CA ARG A 21 -37.70 43.62 -20.62
C ARG A 21 -36.65 42.50 -20.77
N ALA A 22 -36.19 42.27 -22.00
CA ALA A 22 -35.11 41.35 -22.34
C ALA A 22 -34.01 42.08 -23.16
N VAL A 23 -32.74 41.75 -22.93
CA VAL A 23 -31.56 42.27 -23.66
C VAL A 23 -30.53 41.14 -23.80
N ARG A 24 -29.81 41.08 -24.94
CA ARG A 24 -28.75 40.10 -25.24
C ARG A 24 -27.36 40.75 -25.26
N TYR A 25 -26.40 40.20 -24.54
CA TYR A 25 -24.95 40.25 -24.82
C TYR A 25 -24.38 38.87 -24.40
N ARG A 26 -23.76 38.06 -25.28
CA ARG A 26 -22.48 38.17 -26.04
C ARG A 26 -21.22 37.92 -25.18
N THR A 27 -20.66 36.71 -25.39
CA THR A 27 -19.24 36.31 -25.38
C THR A 27 -18.34 36.74 -24.22
N ALA A 28 -17.74 35.75 -23.54
CA ALA A 28 -16.73 35.92 -22.51
C ALA A 28 -15.35 35.47 -23.05
N ASP A 29 -14.66 36.38 -23.74
CA ASP A 29 -13.33 36.16 -24.33
C ASP A 29 -12.39 37.32 -23.93
N ALA A 30 -12.28 37.60 -22.63
CA ALA A 30 -11.58 38.78 -22.11
C ALA A 30 -11.12 38.67 -20.63
N LEU A 31 -10.70 37.49 -20.17
CA LEU A 31 -10.19 37.33 -18.79
C LEU A 31 -8.94 36.44 -18.63
N ASP A 32 -8.60 35.58 -19.60
CA ASP A 32 -7.42 34.71 -19.49
C ASP A 32 -6.09 35.41 -19.86
N ASP A 33 -6.09 36.34 -20.82
CA ASP A 33 -4.91 37.13 -21.23
C ASP A 33 -4.26 37.92 -20.07
N ALA A 34 -5.03 38.19 -19.00
CA ALA A 34 -4.55 38.89 -17.81
C ALA A 34 -3.67 38.04 -16.87
N LEU A 35 -3.61 36.71 -17.05
CA LEU A 35 -2.96 35.78 -16.11
C LEU A 35 -1.59 35.25 -16.57
N GLU A 36 -1.21 35.39 -17.83
CA GLU A 36 0.11 34.92 -18.30
C GLU A 36 1.27 35.85 -17.91
N GLN A 37 1.07 37.17 -17.86
CA GLN A 37 2.16 38.14 -17.60
C GLN A 37 2.62 38.20 -16.13
N ALA A 38 1.96 37.50 -15.20
CA ALA A 38 2.26 37.54 -13.76
C ALA A 38 3.30 36.49 -13.29
N ARG A 39 4.03 35.83 -14.19
CA ARG A 39 5.01 34.76 -13.86
C ARG A 39 6.47 35.23 -13.91
N GLY A 40 6.80 36.26 -13.11
CA GLY A 40 8.16 36.73 -12.89
C GLY A 40 8.53 36.82 -11.41
N VAL A 41 9.49 35.99 -10.99
CA VAL A 41 10.27 36.10 -9.73
C VAL A 41 9.48 36.20 -8.41
N TRP A 42 9.36 35.10 -7.66
CA TRP A 42 9.90 35.02 -6.29
C TRP A 42 9.99 33.59 -5.74
N LEU A 43 10.73 33.43 -4.63
CA LEU A 43 11.13 32.15 -4.06
C LEU A 43 10.23 31.68 -2.90
N ALA A 44 10.00 30.36 -2.84
CA ALA A 44 9.68 29.55 -1.65
C ALA A 44 8.66 30.06 -0.60
N ARG A 45 7.43 29.50 -0.64
CA ARG A 45 6.68 29.09 0.57
C ARG A 45 5.62 28.01 0.25
N ARG A 46 5.50 26.99 1.09
CA ARG A 46 4.38 26.03 1.04
C ARG A 46 3.12 26.68 1.61
N ILE A 47 1.98 26.54 0.93
CA ILE A 47 0.65 26.89 1.47
C ILE A 47 -0.12 25.58 1.65
N SER A 48 -0.55 25.29 2.87
CA SER A 48 -1.42 24.16 3.19
C SER A 48 -2.89 24.52 2.95
N ARG A 49 -3.65 23.62 2.32
CA ARG A 49 -5.10 23.79 2.12
C ARG A 49 -5.84 23.54 3.44
N ARG A 50 -6.19 24.61 4.15
CA ARG A 50 -7.20 24.61 5.22
C ARG A 50 -8.19 25.76 5.02
N GLN A 51 -9.28 25.47 4.30
CA GLN A 51 -10.59 26.14 4.43
C GLN A 51 -11.59 25.50 3.45
N PHE A 52 -12.43 24.63 3.97
CA PHE A 52 -13.74 24.30 3.40
C PHE A 52 -14.66 23.92 4.55
N LEU A 53 -15.96 24.21 4.42
CA LEU A 53 -16.93 24.35 5.52
C LEU A 53 -16.61 25.54 6.46
N TRP A 54 -17.43 26.59 6.37
CA TRP A 54 -17.95 27.49 7.43
C TRP A 54 -18.62 28.67 6.74
N GLY A 55 -19.78 28.42 6.11
CA GLY A 55 -20.52 29.41 5.35
C GLY A 55 -21.77 29.89 6.11
N SER A 56 -21.70 31.07 6.75
CA SER A 56 -22.84 31.92 7.11
C SER A 56 -22.35 33.27 7.61
N THR A 57 -22.74 34.36 6.94
CA THR A 57 -22.43 35.73 7.35
C THR A 57 -23.47 36.26 8.32
N ALA A 58 -23.05 36.67 9.52
CA ALA A 58 -23.82 37.54 10.41
C ALA A 58 -22.87 38.56 11.05
N ALA A 59 -23.18 39.85 10.95
CA ALA A 59 -22.41 40.91 11.59
C ALA A 59 -23.03 41.25 12.96
N GLY A 60 -22.19 41.42 13.99
CA GLY A 60 -22.64 41.73 15.34
C GLY A 60 -21.48 42.15 16.25
N LEU A 61 -21.71 43.19 17.05
CA LEU A 61 -20.72 43.91 17.85
C LEU A 61 -19.88 43.01 18.78
N THR A 62 -18.59 43.34 18.91
CA THR A 62 -17.74 42.87 20.01
C THR A 62 -18.27 43.40 21.34
N VAL A 63 -18.80 42.53 22.20
CA VAL A 63 -19.04 42.83 23.61
C VAL A 63 -17.98 42.09 24.43
N LEU A 64 -17.07 42.85 25.05
CA LEU A 64 -16.09 42.32 25.99
C LEU A 64 -16.78 41.95 27.31
N VAL A 65 -17.12 40.67 27.47
CA VAL A 65 -17.51 40.09 28.77
C VAL A 65 -16.26 39.45 29.37
N ALA A 66 -15.76 40.03 30.46
CA ALA A 66 -14.68 39.42 31.24
C ALA A 66 -15.23 38.25 32.07
N TRP A 67 -14.59 37.09 32.00
CA TRP A 67 -14.78 36.04 33.02
C TRP A 67 -14.02 36.43 34.30
N PRO A 68 -14.51 36.09 35.51
CA PRO A 68 -13.79 36.31 36.75
C PRO A 68 -12.56 35.39 36.87
N ASP A 69 -11.56 35.82 37.62
CA ASP A 69 -10.34 35.03 37.88
C ASP A 69 -10.65 33.66 38.52
N SER A 70 -10.25 32.59 37.82
CA SER A 70 -9.90 31.31 38.45
C SER A 70 -8.38 31.25 38.60
N GLY A 71 -7.90 30.87 39.78
CA GLY A 71 -6.49 30.97 40.20
C GLY A 71 -5.47 30.22 39.31
N PRO A 72 -4.17 30.41 39.57
CA PRO A 72 -3.09 30.09 38.64
C PRO A 72 -3.12 28.62 38.21
N ALA A 73 -3.45 28.40 36.94
CA ALA A 73 -3.14 27.16 36.25
C ALA A 73 -1.61 27.02 36.24
N GLY A 74 -1.10 26.01 36.95
CA GLY A 74 0.34 25.74 36.99
C GLY A 74 0.87 25.54 35.57
N GLU A 75 1.98 26.21 35.25
CA GLU A 75 2.59 26.15 33.93
C GLU A 75 2.87 24.70 33.54
N LEU A 76 2.34 24.27 32.39
CA LEU A 76 2.66 22.96 31.83
C LEU A 76 4.15 22.94 31.49
N GLU A 77 4.92 22.04 32.12
CA GLU A 77 6.36 21.91 31.86
C GLU A 77 6.62 21.76 30.35
N PRO A 78 7.53 22.57 29.77
CA PRO A 78 7.65 22.69 28.32
C PRO A 78 8.11 21.39 27.66
N ASP A 79 7.23 20.86 26.80
CA ASP A 79 7.42 19.75 25.86
C ASP A 79 8.55 18.75 26.19
N LEU A 80 8.24 17.77 27.07
CA LEU A 80 8.85 16.43 27.05
C LEU A 80 8.81 15.77 25.66
N LEU A 81 7.88 16.21 24.83
CA LEU A 81 7.69 15.84 23.45
C LEU A 81 8.70 16.50 22.49
N GLY A 82 9.49 17.47 22.94
CA GLY A 82 10.36 18.29 22.10
C GLY A 82 9.60 19.21 21.14
N PRO A 83 10.30 20.05 20.36
CA PRO A 83 9.67 20.84 19.31
C PRO A 83 9.05 19.91 18.26
N ARG A 84 7.91 20.31 17.68
CA ARG A 84 7.32 19.62 16.53
C ARG A 84 8.36 19.39 15.44
N SER A 85 8.28 18.23 14.80
CA SER A 85 9.13 17.86 13.67
C SER A 85 9.12 18.92 12.54
N LYS A 86 10.17 18.95 11.72
CA LYS A 86 10.39 20.03 10.71
C LYS A 86 9.32 20.10 9.61
N ASP A 87 8.52 19.06 9.43
CA ASP A 87 7.37 19.01 8.52
C ASP A 87 6.02 19.21 9.24
N GLY A 88 6.02 19.34 10.58
CA GLY A 88 4.86 19.67 11.41
C GLY A 88 4.14 18.47 12.02
N ARG A 89 4.62 17.23 11.81
CA ARG A 89 4.09 16.03 12.47
C ARG A 89 4.25 16.12 13.99
N LEU A 90 3.29 15.53 14.68
CA LEU A 90 3.38 15.19 16.10
C LEU A 90 4.67 14.41 16.38
N THR A 91 5.31 14.64 17.53
CA THR A 91 6.49 13.85 17.91
C THR A 91 6.07 12.45 18.36
N GLU A 92 6.66 11.47 17.68
CA GLU A 92 6.21 10.08 17.60
C GLU A 92 6.83 9.21 18.71
N LEU A 93 8.01 9.63 19.16
CA LEU A 93 8.88 9.00 20.14
C LEU A 93 9.29 10.04 21.20
N ILE A 94 9.26 9.67 22.47
CA ILE A 94 9.83 10.46 23.57
C ILE A 94 11.29 10.06 23.68
N HIS A 95 12.19 10.95 23.28
CA HIS A 95 13.63 10.70 23.35
C HIS A 95 14.12 10.66 24.81
N ALA A 96 15.09 9.78 25.05
CA ALA A 96 15.76 9.66 26.34
C ALA A 96 17.05 10.48 26.40
N PRO A 97 17.47 10.96 27.58
CA PRO A 97 18.80 11.51 27.79
C PRO A 97 19.91 10.53 27.39
N ALA A 98 20.99 11.05 26.80
CA ALA A 98 22.16 10.25 26.46
C ALA A 98 22.92 9.74 27.70
N ASP A 99 22.83 10.47 28.81
CA ASP A 99 23.48 10.19 30.09
C ASP A 99 22.60 9.31 31.00
N PRO A 100 23.06 8.10 31.38
CA PRO A 100 22.33 7.20 32.27
C PRO A 100 22.00 7.77 33.65
N ALA A 101 22.77 8.75 34.16
CA ALA A 101 22.50 9.38 35.45
C ALA A 101 21.18 10.18 35.45
N GLN A 102 20.70 10.61 34.27
CA GLN A 102 19.49 11.41 34.10
C GLN A 102 18.22 10.55 33.94
N TRP A 103 18.36 9.27 33.58
CA TRP A 103 17.22 8.36 33.36
C TRP A 103 16.23 8.24 34.54
N PRO A 104 16.64 8.27 35.83
CA PRO A 104 15.69 8.25 36.94
C PRO A 104 14.77 9.47 36.98
N ALA A 105 15.30 10.68 36.76
CA ALA A 105 14.52 11.92 36.74
C ALA A 105 13.63 11.99 35.48
N TRP A 106 14.15 11.57 34.33
CA TRP A 106 13.39 11.47 33.08
C TRP A 106 12.23 10.46 33.17
N ARG A 107 12.38 9.34 33.88
CA ARG A 107 11.25 8.44 34.18
C ARG A 107 10.18 9.12 35.05
N GLN A 108 10.56 9.87 36.08
CA GLN A 108 9.58 10.63 36.88
C GLN A 108 8.83 11.66 36.02
N GLN A 109 9.53 12.34 35.12
CA GLN A 109 8.95 13.21 34.08
C GLN A 109 7.95 12.46 33.18
N LEU A 110 8.31 11.29 32.63
CA LEU A 110 7.41 10.43 31.84
C LEU A 110 6.11 10.05 32.58
N HIS A 111 6.19 9.75 33.88
CA HIS A 111 5.01 9.43 34.68
C HIS A 111 4.14 10.66 34.94
N ARG A 112 4.74 11.83 35.29
CA ARG A 112 4.00 13.10 35.46
C ARG A 112 3.27 13.50 34.18
N TRP A 113 3.95 13.49 33.04
CA TRP A 113 3.38 13.79 31.73
C TRP A 113 2.18 12.90 31.40
N ARG A 114 2.31 11.59 31.59
CA ARG A 114 1.23 10.65 31.28
C ARG A 114 0.00 10.87 32.15
N ALA A 115 0.18 11.18 33.44
CA ALA A 115 -0.93 11.51 34.34
C ALA A 115 -1.61 12.83 33.91
N GLN A 116 -0.83 13.88 33.67
CA GLN A 116 -1.33 15.19 33.22
C GLN A 116 -2.09 15.10 31.89
N MET A 117 -1.55 14.40 30.89
CA MET A 117 -2.22 14.23 29.59
C MET A 117 -3.48 13.38 29.68
N ARG A 118 -3.48 12.30 30.48
CA ARG A 118 -4.71 11.51 30.72
C ARG A 118 -5.81 12.34 31.41
N GLN A 119 -5.43 13.19 32.36
CA GLN A 119 -6.37 14.09 33.03
C GLN A 119 -6.90 15.18 32.08
N ALA A 120 -6.01 15.86 31.36
CA ALA A 120 -6.37 16.95 30.45
C ALA A 120 -7.26 16.51 29.27
N LEU A 121 -7.08 15.27 28.79
CA LEU A 121 -7.89 14.68 27.72
C LEU A 121 -9.14 13.94 28.22
N GLY A 122 -9.38 13.87 29.54
CA GLY A 122 -10.49 13.09 30.11
C GLY A 122 -10.43 11.60 29.73
N TYR A 123 -9.23 11.03 29.64
CA TYR A 123 -8.98 9.76 28.96
C TYR A 123 -9.76 8.58 29.56
N ASN A 124 -10.59 7.94 28.73
CA ASN A 124 -11.37 6.76 29.08
C ASN A 124 -10.74 5.47 28.53
N PRO A 125 -10.32 4.52 29.39
CA PRO A 125 -9.73 3.24 28.97
C PRO A 125 -10.75 2.15 28.58
N ALA A 126 -12.06 2.42 28.67
CA ALA A 126 -13.11 1.40 28.62
C ALA A 126 -13.17 0.58 27.31
N LEU A 127 -12.81 1.17 26.15
CA LEU A 127 -12.82 0.43 24.88
C LEU A 127 -11.84 -0.75 24.91
N TYR A 128 -10.60 -0.50 25.35
CA TYR A 128 -9.56 -1.52 25.60
C TYR A 128 -9.86 -2.48 26.79
N GLN A 129 -11.03 -2.38 27.42
CA GLN A 129 -11.50 -3.30 28.47
C GLN A 129 -12.63 -4.21 27.98
N ARG A 130 -13.18 -3.99 26.77
CA ARG A 130 -14.17 -4.86 26.14
C ARG A 130 -13.51 -6.18 25.68
N PRO A 131 -14.03 -7.36 26.03
CA PRO A 131 -13.40 -8.66 25.75
C PRO A 131 -13.06 -8.92 24.28
N GLU A 132 -13.85 -8.38 23.36
CA GLU A 132 -13.67 -8.54 21.90
C GLU A 132 -12.40 -7.89 21.34
N PHE A 133 -11.70 -7.04 22.12
CA PHE A 133 -10.40 -6.47 21.75
C PHE A 133 -9.21 -7.11 22.50
N GLU A 134 -9.42 -8.16 23.30
CA GLU A 134 -8.35 -8.83 24.07
C GLU A 134 -7.21 -9.34 23.17
N TRP A 135 -7.55 -9.82 21.96
CA TRP A 135 -6.60 -10.31 20.96
C TRP A 135 -5.58 -9.27 20.49
N VAL A 136 -5.89 -7.98 20.62
CA VAL A 136 -4.99 -6.90 20.16
C VAL A 136 -3.70 -6.89 20.99
N LYS A 137 -3.76 -7.28 22.26
CA LYS A 137 -2.56 -7.36 23.14
C LYS A 137 -1.50 -8.33 22.63
N THR A 138 -1.89 -9.29 21.80
CA THR A 138 -1.03 -10.29 21.16
C THR A 138 -0.71 -9.98 19.69
N ASN A 139 -1.24 -8.89 19.11
CA ASN A 139 -0.99 -8.53 17.72
C ASN A 139 0.41 -7.87 17.59
N PHE A 140 1.45 -8.70 17.47
CA PHE A 140 2.85 -8.25 17.38
C PHE A 140 3.43 -8.36 15.97
N ALA A 141 2.90 -9.24 15.13
CA ALA A 141 3.31 -9.39 13.73
C ALA A 141 2.10 -9.23 12.79
N CYS A 142 1.87 -8.00 12.33
CA CYS A 142 0.98 -7.75 11.21
C CYS A 142 1.76 -7.96 9.90
N ALA A 143 1.21 -8.64 8.90
CA ALA A 143 1.80 -8.75 7.58
C ALA A 143 1.00 -7.95 6.55
N PHE A 144 1.69 -7.12 5.77
CA PHE A 144 1.07 -6.36 4.69
C PHE A 144 1.15 -7.17 3.40
N VAL A 145 0.00 -7.59 2.87
CA VAL A 145 -0.11 -8.55 1.77
C VAL A 145 -0.73 -7.88 0.55
N MET A 146 0.09 -7.62 -0.47
CA MET A 146 -0.43 -7.29 -1.81
C MET A 146 -1.22 -8.49 -2.33
N LEU A 147 -2.51 -8.30 -2.69
CA LEU A 147 -3.32 -9.40 -3.23
C LEU A 147 -2.80 -9.96 -4.56
N CYS A 148 -1.94 -9.21 -5.27
CA CYS A 148 -1.22 -9.66 -6.46
C CYS A 148 0.10 -10.40 -6.18
N ASP A 149 0.45 -10.72 -4.92
CA ASP A 149 1.67 -11.48 -4.60
C ASP A 149 1.52 -12.97 -4.97
N LEU A 150 2.43 -13.49 -5.78
CA LEU A 150 2.43 -14.87 -6.29
C LEU A 150 2.58 -15.96 -5.20
N THR A 151 2.99 -15.59 -3.98
CA THR A 151 3.00 -16.47 -2.81
C THR A 151 1.67 -16.50 -2.07
N PHE A 152 0.82 -15.48 -2.25
CA PHE A 152 -0.53 -15.40 -1.68
C PHE A 152 -1.63 -15.80 -2.69
N TYR A 153 -1.49 -15.46 -3.97
CA TYR A 153 -2.39 -15.83 -5.06
C TYR A 153 -1.68 -16.67 -6.13
N ASP A 154 -2.32 -17.74 -6.59
CA ASP A 154 -1.85 -18.60 -7.68
C ASP A 154 -2.68 -18.30 -8.95
N PRO A 155 -2.10 -17.63 -9.97
CA PRO A 155 -2.83 -17.26 -11.19
C PRO A 155 -3.05 -18.44 -12.16
N ASP A 156 -2.24 -19.51 -12.08
CA ASP A 156 -2.40 -20.69 -12.93
C ASP A 156 -3.51 -21.61 -12.38
N GLN A 157 -3.76 -21.57 -11.08
CA GLN A 157 -4.88 -22.26 -10.42
C GLN A 157 -6.11 -21.35 -10.25
N GLY A 158 -5.94 -20.04 -10.26
CA GLY A 158 -6.99 -19.03 -10.14
C GLY A 158 -7.46 -18.77 -8.70
N ARG A 159 -6.63 -19.08 -7.69
CA ARG A 159 -7.06 -19.11 -6.27
C ARG A 159 -6.03 -18.52 -5.29
N PHE A 160 -6.52 -18.05 -4.16
CA PHE A 160 -5.68 -17.73 -3.00
C PHE A 160 -5.07 -19.00 -2.39
N THR A 161 -3.94 -18.82 -1.70
CA THR A 161 -3.07 -19.88 -1.18
C THR A 161 -2.69 -19.60 0.28
N VAL A 162 -3.71 -19.25 1.09
CA VAL A 162 -3.56 -18.71 2.45
C VAL A 162 -2.65 -19.57 3.33
N ASP A 163 -2.89 -20.89 3.43
CA ASP A 163 -2.05 -21.78 4.24
C ASP A 163 -0.59 -21.78 3.80
N ARG A 164 -0.30 -21.79 2.48
CA ARG A 164 1.08 -21.73 1.94
C ARG A 164 1.80 -20.45 2.36
N PHE A 165 1.08 -19.33 2.40
CA PHE A 165 1.60 -18.03 2.83
C PHE A 165 1.80 -17.96 4.36
N LEU A 166 0.84 -18.46 5.14
CA LEU A 166 0.94 -18.51 6.61
C LEU A 166 2.04 -19.48 7.07
N ASP A 167 2.19 -20.63 6.42
CA ASP A 167 3.28 -21.58 6.66
C ASP A 167 4.66 -20.99 6.29
N HIS A 168 4.72 -20.11 5.29
CA HIS A 168 5.93 -19.32 5.01
C HIS A 168 6.22 -18.34 6.15
N GLY A 169 5.24 -17.52 6.53
CA GLY A 169 5.36 -16.60 7.68
C GLY A 169 5.80 -17.30 8.97
N GLN A 170 5.28 -18.50 9.22
CA GLN A 170 5.63 -19.32 10.39
C GLN A 170 7.10 -19.79 10.39
N ARG A 171 7.68 -20.06 9.22
CA ARG A 171 9.09 -20.45 9.09
C ARG A 171 10.04 -19.26 9.12
N GLU A 172 9.78 -18.22 8.31
CA GLU A 172 10.72 -17.09 8.18
C GLU A 172 10.67 -16.18 9.41
N PHE A 173 9.48 -15.73 9.80
CA PHE A 173 9.29 -14.65 10.77
C PHE A 173 8.79 -15.11 12.14
N GLY A 174 8.32 -16.36 12.27
CA GLY A 174 7.71 -16.87 13.51
C GLY A 174 6.18 -16.77 13.57
N GLY A 175 5.53 -16.51 12.42
CA GLY A 175 4.07 -16.51 12.27
C GLY A 175 3.47 -15.11 12.41
N TYR A 176 2.34 -14.88 11.75
CA TYR A 176 1.62 -13.60 11.74
C TYR A 176 0.42 -13.65 12.70
N ASP A 177 0.12 -12.52 13.36
CA ASP A 177 -1.07 -12.33 14.19
C ASP A 177 -2.22 -11.69 13.39
N SER A 178 -1.89 -10.88 12.38
CA SER A 178 -2.85 -10.28 11.44
C SER A 178 -2.28 -10.15 10.02
N LEU A 179 -3.17 -10.11 9.01
CA LEU A 179 -2.85 -9.75 7.62
C LEU A 179 -3.62 -8.50 7.19
N VAL A 180 -2.98 -7.54 6.50
CA VAL A 180 -3.64 -6.49 5.70
C VAL A 180 -3.78 -6.97 4.26
N LEU A 181 -5.00 -7.01 3.75
CA LEU A 181 -5.31 -7.46 2.39
C LEU A 181 -5.26 -6.30 1.39
N TRP A 182 -4.05 -5.84 1.04
CA TRP A 182 -3.87 -4.67 0.19
C TRP A 182 -4.32 -4.90 -1.25
N HIS A 183 -5.42 -4.25 -1.61
CA HIS A 183 -6.25 -4.67 -2.74
C HIS A 183 -6.01 -3.92 -4.07
N ALA A 184 -5.67 -2.62 -4.05
CA ALA A 184 -5.87 -1.78 -5.23
C ALA A 184 -4.73 -0.84 -5.64
N TYR A 185 -4.18 0.03 -4.78
CA TYR A 185 -3.05 0.89 -5.19
C TYR A 185 -1.82 0.03 -5.53
N PRO A 186 -1.10 0.27 -6.65
CA PRO A 186 -1.10 1.46 -7.50
C PRO A 186 -1.99 1.39 -8.76
N ARG A 187 -2.95 0.46 -8.85
CA ARG A 187 -3.79 0.24 -10.03
C ARG A 187 -5.05 1.13 -10.09
N ILE A 188 -5.51 1.71 -8.97
CA ILE A 188 -6.66 2.66 -8.97
C ILE A 188 -6.38 3.81 -9.92
N GLY A 189 -7.32 4.12 -10.82
CA GLY A 189 -7.22 5.24 -11.76
C GLY A 189 -6.78 4.86 -13.18
N PHE A 190 -6.43 3.59 -13.46
CA PHE A 190 -6.31 3.11 -14.85
C PHE A 190 -7.67 3.13 -15.55
N ASP A 191 -8.75 2.82 -14.83
CA ASP A 191 -10.14 2.92 -15.25
C ASP A 191 -11.02 3.55 -14.14
N PRO A 192 -12.32 3.80 -14.37
CA PRO A 192 -13.19 4.48 -13.41
C PRO A 192 -13.53 3.72 -12.12
N ARG A 193 -13.12 2.45 -11.93
CA ARG A 193 -13.41 1.68 -10.71
C ARG A 193 -12.73 2.29 -9.49
N ASN A 194 -13.45 2.27 -8.36
CA ASN A 194 -12.97 2.72 -7.06
C ASN A 194 -12.38 1.55 -6.24
N GLN A 195 -11.86 1.85 -5.05
CA GLN A 195 -11.35 0.87 -4.08
C GLN A 195 -12.37 -0.24 -3.75
N PHE A 196 -13.64 0.09 -3.56
CA PHE A 196 -14.68 -0.88 -3.20
C PHE A 196 -15.04 -1.81 -4.37
N ASP A 197 -15.05 -1.30 -5.60
CA ASP A 197 -15.19 -2.09 -6.83
C ASP A 197 -14.05 -3.10 -6.98
N PHE A 198 -12.82 -2.75 -6.59
CA PHE A 198 -11.70 -3.67 -6.61
C PHE A 198 -11.89 -4.84 -5.63
N TYR A 199 -12.43 -4.62 -4.43
CA TYR A 199 -12.80 -5.72 -3.53
C TYR A 199 -13.92 -6.60 -4.10
N ARG A 200 -14.91 -6.02 -4.78
CA ARG A 200 -15.99 -6.76 -5.46
C ARG A 200 -15.47 -7.57 -6.67
N ASP A 201 -14.51 -7.04 -7.41
CA ASP A 201 -13.82 -7.64 -8.56
C ASP A 201 -12.64 -8.59 -8.17
N MET A 202 -12.59 -9.08 -6.92
CA MET A 202 -11.63 -10.12 -6.49
C MET A 202 -12.03 -11.53 -6.94
N PRO A 203 -11.11 -12.52 -6.92
CA PRO A 203 -11.42 -13.92 -7.26
C PRO A 203 -12.53 -14.49 -6.35
N GLY A 204 -13.70 -14.80 -6.91
CA GLY A 204 -14.89 -15.20 -6.16
C GLY A 204 -15.59 -14.05 -5.41
N GLY A 205 -15.21 -12.79 -5.69
CA GLY A 205 -15.72 -11.58 -5.07
C GLY A 205 -15.59 -11.56 -3.54
N LEU A 206 -16.53 -10.88 -2.88
CA LEU A 206 -16.57 -10.76 -1.43
C LEU A 206 -16.73 -12.13 -0.72
N ALA A 207 -17.33 -13.13 -1.37
CA ALA A 207 -17.41 -14.49 -0.85
C ALA A 207 -16.05 -15.21 -0.88
N GLY A 208 -15.24 -14.99 -1.93
CA GLY A 208 -13.85 -15.45 -1.99
C GLY A 208 -12.96 -14.80 -0.93
N LEU A 209 -13.12 -13.49 -0.71
CA LEU A 209 -12.43 -12.77 0.38
C LEU A 209 -12.87 -13.26 1.77
N ARG A 210 -14.16 -13.56 1.98
CA ARG A 210 -14.64 -14.19 3.23
C ARG A 210 -14.03 -15.58 3.43
N ALA A 211 -13.85 -16.36 2.36
CA ALA A 211 -13.15 -17.65 2.43
C ALA A 211 -11.66 -17.49 2.82
N VAL A 212 -11.00 -16.42 2.34
CA VAL A 212 -9.65 -16.04 2.81
C VAL A 212 -9.67 -15.68 4.30
N SER A 213 -10.59 -14.81 4.74
CA SER A 213 -10.70 -14.41 6.16
C SER A 213 -10.90 -15.61 7.09
N ARG A 214 -11.81 -16.52 6.74
CA ARG A 214 -12.07 -17.75 7.50
C ARG A 214 -10.90 -18.72 7.51
N GLN A 215 -10.09 -18.79 6.45
CA GLN A 215 -8.84 -19.58 6.44
C GLN A 215 -7.80 -18.97 7.40
N CYS A 216 -7.65 -17.63 7.41
CA CYS A 216 -6.82 -16.95 8.40
C CYS A 216 -7.31 -17.20 9.83
N HIS A 217 -8.62 -17.06 10.10
CA HIS A 217 -9.23 -17.30 11.42
C HIS A 217 -9.01 -18.74 11.91
N ALA A 218 -9.13 -19.74 11.03
CA ALA A 218 -8.86 -21.14 11.35
C ALA A 218 -7.40 -21.41 11.74
N ARG A 219 -6.47 -20.54 11.33
CA ARG A 219 -5.05 -20.54 11.73
C ARG A 219 -4.74 -19.55 12.88
N GLY A 220 -5.77 -18.91 13.45
CA GLY A 220 -5.65 -17.92 14.54
C GLY A 220 -5.36 -16.48 14.09
N VAL A 221 -5.17 -16.25 12.79
CA VAL A 221 -4.70 -14.98 12.21
C VAL A 221 -5.89 -14.06 11.89
N ARG A 222 -5.80 -12.78 12.24
CA ARG A 222 -6.82 -11.74 11.98
C ARG A 222 -6.68 -11.14 10.58
N VAL A 223 -7.76 -10.55 10.05
CA VAL A 223 -7.77 -9.99 8.69
C VAL A 223 -8.23 -8.55 8.66
N PHE A 224 -7.45 -7.68 8.02
CA PHE A 224 -7.65 -6.25 7.93
C PHE A 224 -7.88 -5.86 6.47
N LEU A 225 -8.81 -4.93 6.24
CA LEU A 225 -9.02 -4.29 4.93
C LEU A 225 -8.31 -2.93 4.94
N ASP A 226 -7.63 -2.57 3.85
CA ASP A 226 -7.14 -1.21 3.67
C ASP A 226 -8.26 -0.28 3.15
N TYR A 227 -8.17 1.00 3.55
CA TYR A 227 -9.06 2.06 3.12
C TYR A 227 -8.22 3.24 2.60
N ASN A 228 -8.45 3.61 1.33
CA ASN A 228 -7.73 4.67 0.61
C ASN A 228 -8.61 5.94 0.55
N PRO A 229 -8.59 6.85 1.54
CA PRO A 229 -9.47 8.03 1.61
C PRO A 229 -9.23 9.06 0.50
N TRP A 230 -8.12 8.95 -0.21
CA TRP A 230 -7.78 9.83 -1.33
C TRP A 230 -8.49 9.45 -2.64
N ASP A 231 -9.15 8.28 -2.72
CA ASP A 231 -9.88 7.78 -3.89
C ASP A 231 -11.24 8.49 -4.09
N THR A 232 -11.13 9.77 -4.41
CA THR A 232 -12.21 10.78 -4.53
C THR A 232 -12.53 11.16 -5.98
N GLY A 233 -11.81 10.58 -6.95
CA GLY A 233 -11.78 10.98 -8.36
C GLY A 233 -11.97 9.83 -9.35
N THR A 234 -12.35 8.66 -8.85
CA THR A 234 -12.95 7.54 -9.58
C THR A 234 -14.48 7.60 -9.43
N ARG A 235 -15.20 6.53 -9.79
CA ARG A 235 -16.64 6.40 -9.53
C ARG A 235 -16.91 6.42 -8.02
N ARG A 236 -17.70 7.37 -7.54
CA ARG A 236 -18.15 7.39 -6.13
C ARG A 236 -19.31 6.43 -5.90
N GLU A 237 -19.45 5.95 -4.66
CA GLU A 237 -20.60 5.14 -4.24
C GLU A 237 -21.87 5.98 -4.05
N PRO A 238 -23.07 5.37 -4.11
CA PRO A 238 -24.31 6.05 -3.77
C PRO A 238 -24.46 6.23 -2.25
N GLU A 239 -23.98 5.30 -1.43
CA GLU A 239 -23.80 5.45 0.02
C GLU A 239 -22.47 6.16 0.38
N PRO A 240 -22.35 6.72 1.60
CA PRO A 240 -21.07 7.23 2.11
C PRO A 240 -20.03 6.12 2.30
N ASP A 241 -18.75 6.45 2.10
CA ASP A 241 -17.62 5.50 2.20
C ASP A 241 -17.58 4.71 3.52
N LEU A 242 -18.11 5.28 4.62
CA LEU A 242 -18.16 4.59 5.92
C LEU A 242 -19.20 3.48 5.98
N ASP A 243 -20.27 3.60 5.19
CA ASP A 243 -21.31 2.57 5.06
C ASP A 243 -20.83 1.47 4.10
N ALA A 244 -20.28 1.83 2.94
CA ALA A 244 -19.63 0.88 2.03
C ALA A 244 -18.51 0.07 2.72
N LEU A 245 -17.69 0.72 3.57
CA LEU A 245 -16.63 0.06 4.34
C LEU A 245 -17.20 -0.84 5.46
N ALA A 246 -18.27 -0.42 6.14
CA ALA A 246 -18.94 -1.24 7.16
C ALA A 246 -19.61 -2.48 6.53
N GLU A 247 -20.24 -2.34 5.36
CA GLU A 247 -20.74 -3.47 4.57
C GLU A 247 -19.61 -4.41 4.16
N LEU A 248 -18.46 -3.91 3.69
CA LEU A 248 -17.31 -4.75 3.35
C LEU A 248 -16.74 -5.52 4.55
N VAL A 249 -16.66 -4.89 5.72
CA VAL A 249 -16.24 -5.55 6.97
C VAL A 249 -17.17 -6.73 7.32
N ALA A 250 -18.49 -6.54 7.22
CA ALA A 250 -19.47 -7.60 7.41
C ALA A 250 -19.49 -8.63 6.25
N ALA A 251 -19.15 -8.20 5.03
CA ALA A 251 -19.15 -9.05 3.84
C ALA A 251 -17.93 -9.98 3.78
N VAL A 252 -16.77 -9.53 4.26
CA VAL A 252 -15.50 -10.27 4.31
C VAL A 252 -15.27 -10.94 5.67
N GLU A 253 -15.98 -10.53 6.72
CA GLU A 253 -15.72 -10.92 8.12
C GLU A 253 -14.32 -10.46 8.57
N ALA A 254 -13.99 -9.19 8.31
CA ALA A 254 -12.72 -8.58 8.72
C ALA A 254 -12.70 -8.22 10.22
N ASP A 255 -11.51 -8.06 10.79
CA ASP A 255 -11.25 -7.74 12.21
C ASP A 255 -10.55 -6.38 12.39
N GLY A 256 -10.20 -5.70 11.31
CA GLY A 256 -9.57 -4.37 11.36
C GLY A 256 -9.73 -3.58 10.06
N ILE A 257 -9.64 -2.25 10.19
CA ILE A 257 -9.40 -1.34 9.07
C ILE A 257 -7.99 -0.76 9.21
N PHE A 258 -7.20 -0.89 8.15
CA PHE A 258 -5.88 -0.29 8.01
C PHE A 258 -6.02 1.03 7.24
N LEU A 259 -5.73 2.15 7.90
CA LEU A 259 -5.95 3.49 7.34
C LEU A 259 -4.69 3.97 6.61
N ASP A 260 -4.84 4.22 5.31
CA ASP A 260 -3.82 4.77 4.42
C ASP A 260 -3.92 6.30 4.37
N THR A 261 -2.80 7.03 4.49
CA THR A 261 -2.74 8.51 4.51
C THR A 261 -3.54 9.22 5.62
N MET A 262 -4.09 8.47 6.58
CA MET A 262 -4.93 8.96 7.68
C MET A 262 -4.30 8.69 9.05
N ASP A 263 -3.99 9.76 9.77
CA ASP A 263 -3.47 9.73 11.14
C ASP A 263 -4.54 9.36 12.19
N GLN A 264 -5.82 9.37 11.80
CA GLN A 264 -6.98 9.00 12.61
C GLN A 264 -8.22 8.75 11.72
N GLY A 265 -9.09 7.83 12.14
CA GLY A 265 -10.49 7.75 11.73
C GLY A 265 -11.37 8.73 12.51
N ALA A 266 -12.54 9.06 11.96
CA ALA A 266 -13.55 9.88 12.62
C ALA A 266 -14.37 9.06 13.64
N ALA A 267 -14.94 9.69 14.67
CA ALA A 267 -15.69 8.99 15.72
C ALA A 267 -16.83 8.09 15.17
N ALA A 268 -17.52 8.55 14.12
CA ALA A 268 -18.59 7.80 13.46
C ALA A 268 -18.14 6.48 12.80
N PHE A 269 -16.83 6.21 12.63
CA PHE A 269 -16.35 4.87 12.28
C PHE A 269 -16.65 3.87 13.41
N ARG A 270 -16.46 4.24 14.69
CA ARG A 270 -16.54 3.30 15.81
C ARG A 270 -17.93 2.68 15.94
N ASP A 271 -18.96 3.50 15.87
CA ASP A 271 -20.36 3.07 15.98
C ASP A 271 -20.76 2.19 14.78
N LYS A 272 -20.40 2.57 13.55
CA LYS A 272 -20.67 1.79 12.33
C LYS A 272 -19.93 0.45 12.33
N LEU A 273 -18.67 0.42 12.76
CA LEU A 273 -17.87 -0.80 12.83
C LEU A 273 -18.37 -1.75 13.93
N ASP A 274 -18.71 -1.24 15.12
CA ASP A 274 -19.30 -2.07 16.18
C ASP A 274 -20.68 -2.63 15.77
N ALA A 275 -21.48 -1.88 15.00
CA ALA A 275 -22.75 -2.35 14.46
C ALA A 275 -22.56 -3.40 13.33
N ALA A 276 -21.52 -3.27 12.50
CA ALA A 276 -21.20 -4.24 11.44
C ALA A 276 -20.62 -5.54 11.99
N ARG A 277 -19.67 -5.46 12.94
CA ARG A 277 -19.01 -6.60 13.59
C ARG A 277 -18.28 -6.15 14.87
N PRO A 278 -18.68 -6.65 16.06
CA PRO A 278 -17.93 -6.40 17.30
C PRO A 278 -16.47 -6.86 17.20
N GLY A 279 -15.56 -6.11 17.84
CA GLY A 279 -14.13 -6.44 17.91
C GLY A 279 -13.27 -5.88 16.77
N VAL A 280 -13.87 -5.20 15.78
CA VAL A 280 -13.13 -4.60 14.65
C VAL A 280 -12.34 -3.37 15.08
N ILE A 281 -11.03 -3.36 14.85
CA ILE A 281 -10.16 -2.23 15.22
C ILE A 281 -9.91 -1.23 14.09
N LEU A 282 -9.37 -0.07 14.46
CA LEU A 282 -8.76 0.90 13.55
C LEU A 282 -7.25 0.90 13.78
N GLU A 283 -6.48 0.87 12.70
CA GLU A 283 -5.01 1.04 12.71
C GLU A 283 -4.62 2.23 11.82
N SER A 284 -4.15 3.31 12.44
CA SER A 284 -3.86 4.60 11.77
C SER A 284 -2.42 4.74 11.29
N GLU A 285 -2.15 5.57 10.27
CA GLU A 285 -0.78 5.86 9.84
C GLU A 285 -0.04 6.74 10.87
N GLY A 286 1.18 6.33 11.20
CA GLY A 286 2.12 7.09 12.03
C GLY A 286 1.73 7.14 13.51
N ALA A 287 1.95 8.30 14.13
CA ALA A 287 1.67 8.52 15.55
C ALA A 287 0.28 9.15 15.76
N LEU A 288 -0.73 8.28 15.91
CA LEU A 288 -2.10 8.61 16.27
C LEU A 288 -2.18 9.78 17.29
N PRO A 289 -3.02 10.81 17.08
CA PRO A 289 -3.24 11.87 18.06
C PRO A 289 -3.76 11.32 19.40
N LEU A 290 -3.29 11.85 20.54
CA LEU A 290 -3.61 11.32 21.87
C LEU A 290 -5.11 11.42 22.19
N GLU A 291 -5.76 12.44 21.62
CA GLU A 291 -7.19 12.69 21.60
C GLU A 291 -8.00 11.52 21.03
N ARG A 292 -7.39 10.67 20.18
CA ARG A 292 -8.01 9.54 19.48
C ARG A 292 -7.54 8.16 19.99
N VAL A 293 -6.59 8.12 20.94
CA VAL A 293 -6.12 6.84 21.53
C VAL A 293 -7.26 6.07 22.18
N HIS A 294 -8.33 6.73 22.63
CA HIS A 294 -9.48 6.08 23.26
C HIS A 294 -10.39 5.29 22.29
N ASP A 295 -10.33 5.52 20.97
CA ASP A 295 -11.16 4.80 19.98
C ASP A 295 -10.40 4.06 18.86
N HIS A 296 -9.06 4.08 18.89
CA HIS A 296 -8.17 3.35 18.00
C HIS A 296 -7.23 2.44 18.79
N HIS A 297 -7.23 1.14 18.50
CA HIS A 297 -6.44 0.16 19.26
C HIS A 297 -5.00 -0.03 18.75
N ALA A 298 -4.70 0.40 17.51
CA ALA A 298 -3.36 0.26 16.92
C ALA A 298 -2.94 1.47 16.05
N SER A 299 -1.65 1.55 15.71
CA SER A 299 -1.13 2.40 14.64
C SER A 299 0.07 1.76 13.93
N TRP A 300 0.25 2.03 12.63
CA TRP A 300 1.41 1.56 11.87
C TRP A 300 2.46 2.67 11.81
N ALA A 301 3.61 2.43 12.43
CA ALA A 301 4.61 3.43 12.80
C ALA A 301 5.57 3.76 11.63
N GLN A 302 4.99 4.19 10.52
CA GLN A 302 5.65 4.35 9.23
C GLN A 302 6.72 5.45 9.25
N GLY A 303 7.98 5.04 9.06
CA GLY A 303 9.12 5.94 8.95
C GLY A 303 9.71 6.38 10.28
N PHE A 304 9.24 5.82 11.41
CA PHE A 304 9.73 6.17 12.73
C PHE A 304 11.24 5.87 12.85
N ARG A 305 11.99 6.86 13.34
CA ARG A 305 13.44 6.76 13.54
C ARG A 305 13.79 6.93 15.01
N ASP A 306 14.22 5.81 15.60
CA ASP A 306 14.69 5.73 16.98
C ASP A 306 16.05 6.43 17.17
N SER A 307 16.36 6.85 18.40
CA SER A 307 17.61 7.53 18.77
C SER A 307 18.73 6.55 19.14
N ALA A 308 19.97 7.03 19.32
CA ALA A 308 21.10 6.16 19.69
C ALA A 308 20.83 5.38 20.99
N VAL A 309 20.41 6.09 22.04
CA VAL A 309 19.68 5.51 23.18
C VAL A 309 18.23 5.25 22.73
N PRO A 310 17.68 4.04 22.93
CA PRO A 310 16.30 3.72 22.56
C PRO A 310 15.29 4.65 23.24
N GLY A 311 14.43 5.28 22.45
CA GLY A 311 13.35 6.13 22.94
C GLY A 311 12.11 5.35 23.37
N VAL A 312 11.17 6.07 23.99
CA VAL A 312 9.88 5.54 24.45
C VAL A 312 8.77 5.93 23.48
N LEU A 313 8.09 4.95 22.87
CA LEU A 313 6.97 5.17 21.95
C LEU A 313 5.84 5.89 22.68
N ARG A 314 5.46 7.08 22.19
CA ARG A 314 4.58 8.00 22.92
C ARG A 314 3.21 7.40 23.23
N ASN A 315 2.58 6.80 22.22
CA ASN A 315 1.22 6.28 22.36
C ASN A 315 1.20 4.99 23.19
N LYS A 316 2.18 4.09 23.00
CA LYS A 316 2.42 2.91 23.84
C LYS A 316 2.76 3.27 25.31
N TRP A 317 3.42 4.40 25.56
CA TRP A 317 3.58 4.91 26.92
C TRP A 317 2.26 5.44 27.47
N PHE A 318 1.53 6.24 26.71
CA PHE A 318 0.24 6.82 27.11
C PHE A 318 -0.82 5.76 27.42
N GLU A 319 -0.97 4.73 26.58
CA GLU A 319 -1.82 3.55 26.82
C GLU A 319 -1.07 2.26 26.44
N ARG A 320 -0.90 1.39 27.44
CA ARG A 320 -0.07 0.16 27.36
C ARG A 320 -0.61 -0.86 26.37
N ARG A 321 -1.94 -0.92 26.18
CA ARG A 321 -2.63 -1.87 25.29
C ARG A 321 -2.73 -1.37 23.83
N HIS A 322 -2.26 -0.15 23.53
CA HIS A 322 -2.20 0.36 22.17
C HIS A 322 -0.99 -0.25 21.43
N LEU A 323 -1.23 -1.02 20.36
CA LEU A 323 -0.18 -1.71 19.63
C LEU A 323 0.35 -0.86 18.47
N GLN A 324 1.67 -0.72 18.37
CA GLN A 324 2.31 0.10 17.33
C GLN A 324 3.28 -0.75 16.50
N HIS A 325 2.88 -1.08 15.27
CA HIS A 325 3.67 -1.90 14.35
C HIS A 325 4.78 -1.06 13.70
N GLN A 326 6.05 -1.31 14.03
CA GLN A 326 7.18 -0.58 13.45
C GLN A 326 7.37 -0.94 11.98
N ILE A 327 7.63 0.07 11.13
CA ILE A 327 7.89 -0.12 9.70
C ILE A 327 8.65 1.03 9.03
N GLN A 328 9.77 0.70 8.40
CA GLN A 328 10.42 1.47 7.33
C GLN A 328 10.41 0.65 6.04
N ARG A 329 9.30 0.72 5.28
CA ARG A 329 9.03 -0.09 4.06
C ARG A 329 10.11 -0.11 2.97
N TRP A 330 11.12 0.76 3.04
CA TRP A 330 12.24 0.82 2.10
C TRP A 330 13.62 0.55 2.73
N ALA A 331 13.66 0.14 4.00
CA ALA A 331 14.88 -0.33 4.64
C ALA A 331 15.27 -1.73 4.10
N ARG A 332 16.57 -2.06 4.20
CA ARG A 332 17.12 -3.41 3.93
C ARG A 332 17.76 -4.02 5.17
N ASP A 333 17.62 -3.33 6.29
CA ASP A 333 18.10 -3.68 7.62
C ASP A 333 17.02 -3.18 8.59
N HIS A 334 16.33 -4.11 9.25
CA HIS A 334 15.20 -3.81 10.14
C HIS A 334 15.58 -3.87 11.61
N ALA A 335 16.86 -4.10 11.96
CA ALA A 335 17.28 -4.28 13.35
C ALA A 335 17.01 -3.04 14.23
N ALA A 336 17.05 -1.83 13.66
CA ALA A 336 16.69 -0.60 14.39
C ALA A 336 15.20 -0.56 14.79
N GLU A 337 14.32 -1.05 13.90
CA GLU A 337 12.87 -1.12 14.11
C GLU A 337 12.51 -2.24 15.08
N LEU A 338 13.13 -3.42 14.90
CA LEU A 338 13.03 -4.57 15.79
C LEU A 338 13.48 -4.21 17.22
N HIS A 339 14.56 -3.44 17.36
CA HIS A 339 15.00 -2.91 18.65
C HIS A 339 14.00 -1.92 19.25
N CYS A 340 13.37 -1.06 18.45
CA CYS A 340 12.34 -0.15 18.92
C CYS A 340 11.11 -0.92 19.44
N ALA A 341 10.62 -1.88 18.65
CA ALA A 341 9.50 -2.77 18.99
C ALA A 341 9.77 -3.56 20.28
N TRP A 342 10.96 -4.18 20.37
CA TRP A 342 11.41 -4.97 21.51
C TRP A 342 11.51 -4.15 22.80
N MET A 343 12.14 -2.97 22.75
CA MET A 343 12.33 -2.10 23.93
C MET A 343 11.05 -1.43 24.44
N ASN A 344 10.01 -1.39 23.61
CA ASN A 344 8.72 -0.76 23.91
C ASN A 344 7.55 -1.75 24.04
N GLY A 345 7.77 -3.06 23.85
CA GLY A 345 6.69 -4.05 23.90
C GLY A 345 5.62 -3.84 22.81
N SER A 346 6.04 -3.42 21.61
CA SER A 346 5.18 -3.22 20.44
C SER A 346 5.56 -4.17 19.29
N GLY A 347 4.88 -4.07 18.15
CA GLY A 347 4.98 -5.03 17.05
C GLY A 347 5.81 -4.56 15.85
N MET A 348 5.81 -5.38 14.79
CA MET A 348 6.33 -5.10 13.45
C MET A 348 5.20 -5.19 12.41
N LEU A 349 5.26 -4.38 11.36
CA LEU A 349 4.55 -4.64 10.11
C LEU A 349 5.54 -5.28 9.14
N ILE A 350 5.22 -6.47 8.64
CA ILE A 350 6.12 -7.29 7.81
C ILE A 350 5.67 -7.16 6.35
N TRP A 351 6.53 -6.60 5.50
CA TRP A 351 6.13 -6.16 4.16
C TRP A 351 7.25 -6.39 3.13
N GLU A 352 7.35 -7.60 2.58
CA GLU A 352 8.38 -7.94 1.58
C GLU A 352 8.00 -7.55 0.14
N ASN A 353 6.72 -7.28 -0.16
CA ASN A 353 6.24 -6.89 -1.48
C ASN A 353 5.61 -5.49 -1.44
N VAL A 354 6.46 -4.48 -1.57
CA VAL A 354 6.09 -3.07 -1.41
C VAL A 354 5.55 -2.54 -2.73
N PHE A 355 4.22 -2.61 -2.84
CA PHE A 355 3.43 -2.17 -4.00
C PHE A 355 3.84 -2.81 -5.34
N GLY A 356 4.31 -4.07 -5.33
CA GLY A 356 4.85 -4.72 -6.52
C GLY A 356 6.35 -4.50 -6.74
N SER A 357 7.08 -4.22 -5.66
CA SER A 357 8.54 -4.16 -5.55
C SER A 357 9.04 -5.11 -4.47
N TRP A 358 10.08 -5.89 -4.74
CA TRP A 358 10.67 -6.76 -3.71
C TRP A 358 11.57 -5.98 -2.72
N VAL A 359 11.25 -6.12 -1.43
CA VAL A 359 12.02 -5.61 -0.27
C VAL A 359 12.13 -6.71 0.79
N GLY A 360 12.73 -7.85 0.40
CA GLY A 360 12.92 -8.99 1.30
C GLY A 360 13.86 -8.68 2.47
N TRP A 361 13.57 -9.28 3.62
CA TRP A 361 14.34 -9.09 4.86
C TRP A 361 15.62 -9.93 4.89
N SER A 362 16.66 -9.44 5.58
CA SER A 362 17.87 -10.23 5.83
C SER A 362 17.59 -11.44 6.74
N GLU A 363 18.42 -12.48 6.65
CA GLU A 363 18.28 -13.68 7.49
C GLU A 363 18.54 -13.40 8.97
N ARG A 364 19.39 -12.40 9.28
CA ARG A 364 19.51 -11.82 10.63
C ARG A 364 18.18 -11.28 11.12
N ASP A 365 17.54 -10.39 10.37
CA ASP A 365 16.33 -9.69 10.83
C ASP A 365 15.13 -10.64 10.96
N ARG A 366 15.04 -11.63 10.06
CA ARG A 366 14.15 -12.79 10.18
C ARG A 366 14.41 -13.58 11.46
N SER A 367 15.66 -13.91 11.76
CA SER A 367 16.04 -14.65 12.98
C SER A 367 15.76 -13.87 14.27
N LEU A 368 15.95 -12.55 14.28
CA LEU A 368 15.61 -11.68 15.39
C LEU A 368 14.10 -11.69 15.67
N LEU A 369 13.26 -11.37 14.68
CA LEU A 369 11.81 -11.32 14.86
C LEU A 369 11.23 -12.69 15.26
N ARG A 370 11.72 -13.76 14.63
CA ARG A 370 11.35 -15.15 14.93
C ARG A 370 11.67 -15.57 16.37
N SER A 371 12.67 -14.95 17.00
CA SER A 371 13.00 -15.13 18.42
C SER A 371 12.14 -14.25 19.34
N MET A 372 11.82 -13.02 18.92
CA MET A 372 10.98 -12.06 19.66
C MET A 372 9.55 -12.56 19.84
N LEU A 373 8.86 -12.92 18.75
CA LEU A 373 7.40 -13.09 18.75
C LEU A 373 6.88 -14.13 19.76
N PRO A 374 7.49 -15.31 19.96
CA PRO A 374 7.01 -16.25 20.97
C PRO A 374 7.15 -15.70 22.40
N ILE A 375 8.16 -14.87 22.68
CA ILE A 375 8.32 -14.18 23.98
C ILE A 375 7.25 -13.10 24.13
N GLN A 376 7.05 -12.28 23.10
CA GLN A 376 6.05 -11.20 23.11
C GLN A 376 4.64 -11.76 23.31
N ARG A 377 4.26 -12.82 22.59
CA ARG A 377 2.98 -13.52 22.73
C ARG A 377 2.80 -14.13 24.12
N ARG A 378 3.80 -14.88 24.63
CA ARG A 378 3.72 -15.53 25.97
C ARG A 378 3.57 -14.50 27.11
N TYR A 379 4.29 -13.38 27.03
CA TYR A 379 4.31 -12.37 28.09
C TYR A 379 3.57 -11.08 27.71
N ALA A 380 2.58 -11.15 26.82
CA ALA A 380 1.78 -10.02 26.35
C ALA A 380 1.16 -9.19 27.50
N ALA A 381 0.80 -9.85 28.60
CA ALA A 381 0.29 -9.21 29.81
C ALA A 381 1.32 -8.31 30.53
N LEU A 382 2.64 -8.58 30.39
CA LEU A 382 3.70 -7.69 30.87
C LEU A 382 3.88 -6.51 29.91
N PHE A 383 3.95 -6.78 28.60
CA PHE A 383 4.11 -5.75 27.56
C PHE A 383 2.91 -4.80 27.43
N CYS A 384 1.73 -5.21 27.90
CA CYS A 384 0.54 -4.37 28.02
C CYS A 384 0.21 -3.99 29.49
N GLY A 385 1.10 -4.30 30.42
CA GLY A 385 0.97 -4.02 31.85
C GLY A 385 1.50 -2.64 32.25
N GLU A 386 1.23 -2.23 33.49
CA GLU A 386 1.67 -0.92 33.98
C GLU A 386 3.10 -0.87 34.52
N GLY A 387 3.62 -2.00 34.99
CA GLY A 387 4.99 -2.18 35.46
C GLY A 387 5.99 -2.21 34.30
N TRP A 388 6.27 -1.05 33.72
CA TRP A 388 7.32 -0.88 32.71
C TRP A 388 8.27 0.24 33.12
N THR A 389 9.53 -0.14 33.38
CA THR A 389 10.65 0.76 33.65
C THR A 389 11.58 0.78 32.43
N PRO A 390 11.49 1.80 31.54
CA PRO A 390 12.38 1.92 30.39
C PRO A 390 13.78 2.34 30.82
N LEU A 391 14.80 1.83 30.12
CA LEU A 391 16.23 2.16 30.33
C LEU A 391 16.70 1.92 31.77
N VAL A 392 16.61 0.67 32.23
CA VAL A 392 17.32 0.26 33.46
C VAL A 392 18.83 0.19 33.21
N PRO A 393 19.68 0.42 34.24
CA PRO A 393 21.13 0.41 34.08
C PRO A 393 21.67 -0.91 33.53
N THR A 394 22.63 -0.80 32.63
CA THR A 394 23.39 -1.88 32.01
C THR A 394 24.89 -1.72 32.32
N LEU A 395 25.65 -2.81 32.22
CA LEU A 395 27.09 -2.83 32.48
C LEU A 395 27.95 -2.69 31.21
N ALA A 396 27.35 -2.87 30.04
CA ALA A 396 28.05 -2.88 28.74
C ALA A 396 27.69 -1.65 27.89
N PRO A 397 28.68 -0.98 27.25
CA PRO A 397 28.42 0.20 26.42
C PRO A 397 27.57 -0.17 25.19
N GLU A 398 26.66 0.75 24.82
CA GLU A 398 25.68 0.62 23.74
C GLU A 398 24.68 -0.54 23.90
N VAL A 399 24.65 -1.19 25.07
CA VAL A 399 23.62 -2.16 25.44
C VAL A 399 22.59 -1.49 26.34
N TYR A 400 21.31 -1.63 26.03
CA TYR A 400 20.20 -0.99 26.73
C TYR A 400 19.14 -2.02 27.11
N ALA A 401 18.41 -1.78 28.21
CA ALA A 401 17.34 -2.68 28.65
C ALA A 401 16.09 -1.95 29.17
N SER A 402 14.91 -2.50 28.87
CA SER A 402 13.64 -2.16 29.53
C SER A 402 13.24 -3.30 30.47
N LEU A 403 12.80 -2.97 31.69
CA LEU A 403 12.29 -3.92 32.68
C LEU A 403 10.75 -3.89 32.69
N TRP A 404 10.15 -5.07 32.64
CA TRP A 404 8.72 -5.35 32.64
C TRP A 404 8.35 -6.23 33.83
N GLU A 405 7.39 -5.83 34.65
CA GLU A 405 7.08 -6.44 35.95
C GLU A 405 5.57 -6.64 36.14
N GLY A 406 5.18 -7.83 36.59
CA GLY A 406 3.78 -8.21 36.80
C GLY A 406 3.62 -9.69 37.08
N ASN A 407 2.51 -10.10 37.70
CA ASN A 407 2.15 -11.51 37.94
C ASN A 407 3.23 -12.37 38.62
N GLY A 408 4.12 -11.77 39.43
CA GLY A 408 5.25 -12.47 40.05
C GLY A 408 6.37 -12.87 39.08
N LEU A 409 6.49 -12.14 37.96
CA LEU A 409 7.55 -12.24 36.96
C LEU A 409 8.22 -10.88 36.74
N ARG A 410 9.50 -10.92 36.38
CA ARG A 410 10.28 -9.75 35.96
C ARG A 410 11.05 -10.10 34.69
N LEU A 411 10.85 -9.34 33.62
CA LEU A 411 11.40 -9.59 32.29
C LEU A 411 12.20 -8.37 31.84
N TRP A 412 13.45 -8.57 31.41
CA TRP A 412 14.30 -7.55 30.82
C TRP A 412 14.43 -7.79 29.31
N THR A 413 13.86 -6.91 28.50
CA THR A 413 14.14 -6.85 27.06
C THR A 413 15.43 -6.08 26.84
N VAL A 414 16.44 -6.69 26.23
CA VAL A 414 17.79 -6.13 26.03
C VAL A 414 18.09 -5.96 24.54
N VAL A 415 18.79 -4.88 24.16
CA VAL A 415 19.29 -4.63 22.80
C VAL A 415 20.76 -4.24 22.80
N ASN A 416 21.56 -4.77 21.88
CA ASN A 416 22.89 -4.29 21.54
C ASN A 416 22.79 -3.36 20.32
N ARG A 417 23.00 -2.05 20.53
CA ARG A 417 22.93 -1.04 19.46
C ARG A 417 24.21 -0.94 18.63
N SER A 418 25.31 -1.56 19.08
CA SER A 418 26.58 -1.57 18.36
C SER A 418 26.63 -2.66 17.29
N GLU A 419 27.43 -2.44 16.25
CA GLU A 419 27.73 -3.44 15.20
C GLU A 419 28.64 -4.58 15.71
N GLN A 420 29.27 -4.41 16.88
CA GLN A 420 30.17 -5.39 17.47
C GLN A 420 29.41 -6.27 18.48
N PRO A 421 29.74 -7.56 18.60
CA PRO A 421 29.15 -8.39 19.65
C PRO A 421 29.55 -7.90 21.06
N ARG A 422 28.76 -8.29 22.05
CA ARG A 422 28.94 -7.99 23.47
C ARG A 422 28.79 -9.30 24.26
N TYR A 423 29.85 -9.71 24.96
CA TYR A 423 29.89 -10.95 25.74
C TYR A 423 30.27 -10.64 27.20
N GLY A 424 29.69 -11.37 28.14
CA GLY A 424 29.96 -11.21 29.57
C GLY A 424 28.84 -10.48 30.31
N MET A 425 29.18 -9.81 31.42
CA MET A 425 28.20 -9.18 32.32
C MET A 425 27.48 -8.01 31.64
N VAL A 426 26.14 -8.09 31.53
CA VAL A 426 25.32 -7.05 30.86
C VAL A 426 24.33 -6.39 31.82
N LEU A 427 23.73 -7.15 32.74
CA LEU A 427 22.76 -6.65 33.72
C LEU A 427 23.21 -6.96 35.15
N GLN A 428 22.61 -6.26 36.12
CA GLN A 428 22.62 -6.67 37.52
C GLN A 428 21.18 -6.92 37.99
N VAL A 429 20.92 -8.07 38.59
CA VAL A 429 19.58 -8.49 39.04
C VAL A 429 19.62 -8.87 40.51
N ARG A 430 18.74 -8.27 41.33
CA ARG A 430 18.44 -8.79 42.67
C ARG A 430 17.52 -9.99 42.51
N THR A 431 17.89 -11.16 43.04
CA THR A 431 17.08 -12.38 43.05
C THR A 431 16.65 -12.75 44.46
N ALA A 432 15.46 -13.31 44.64
CA ALA A 432 15.10 -14.03 45.86
C ALA A 432 15.75 -15.44 45.90
N GLU A 433 15.75 -16.11 47.05
CA GLU A 433 16.37 -17.45 47.22
C GLU A 433 15.68 -18.55 46.38
N ASP A 434 14.39 -18.39 46.10
CA ASP A 434 13.55 -19.31 45.33
C ASP A 434 13.39 -18.93 43.85
N GLU A 435 13.94 -17.78 43.44
CA GLU A 435 13.76 -17.21 42.11
C GLU A 435 14.82 -17.73 41.13
N ARG A 436 14.37 -18.14 39.94
CA ARG A 436 15.23 -18.65 38.87
C ARG A 436 15.33 -17.63 37.75
N VAL A 437 16.53 -17.50 37.18
CA VAL A 437 16.84 -16.56 36.10
C VAL A 437 17.11 -17.33 34.81
N PHE A 438 16.58 -16.86 33.68
CA PHE A 438 16.66 -17.51 32.37
C PHE A 438 17.01 -16.50 31.27
N ASP A 439 17.73 -16.99 30.27
CA ASP A 439 17.96 -16.34 28.98
C ASP A 439 16.90 -16.90 28.01
N LEU A 440 15.86 -16.11 27.73
CA LEU A 440 14.76 -16.57 26.86
C LEU A 440 15.09 -16.47 25.37
N VAL A 441 16.16 -15.79 24.97
CA VAL A 441 16.62 -15.72 23.57
C VAL A 441 17.56 -16.87 23.24
N ALA A 442 18.35 -17.36 24.21
CA ALA A 442 19.16 -18.56 24.06
C ALA A 442 18.52 -19.84 24.63
N GLY A 443 17.31 -19.76 25.18
CA GLY A 443 16.54 -20.90 25.69
C GLY A 443 17.21 -21.68 26.82
N ARG A 444 17.80 -20.98 27.80
CA ARG A 444 18.60 -21.62 28.87
C ARG A 444 18.40 -20.97 30.24
N GLN A 445 18.57 -21.75 31.31
CA GLN A 445 18.67 -21.20 32.67
C GLN A 445 20.04 -20.53 32.85
N LEU A 446 20.04 -19.32 33.43
CA LEU A 446 21.25 -18.60 33.83
C LEU A 446 21.58 -18.88 35.30
N ARG A 447 22.85 -18.69 35.66
CA ARG A 447 23.33 -18.65 37.04
C ARG A 447 23.83 -17.24 37.31
N PRO A 448 23.18 -16.45 38.20
CA PRO A 448 23.69 -15.13 38.57
C PRO A 448 25.10 -15.26 39.17
N ASN A 449 26.01 -14.36 38.79
CA ASN A 449 27.41 -14.43 39.20
C ASN A 449 27.53 -14.07 40.69
N PRO A 450 27.93 -15.00 41.57
CA PRO A 450 27.95 -14.75 43.02
C PRO A 450 29.03 -13.74 43.43
N ASN A 451 30.10 -13.61 42.64
CA ASN A 451 31.27 -12.82 42.98
C ASN A 451 31.03 -11.30 42.84
N SER A 452 29.93 -10.86 42.22
CA SER A 452 29.56 -9.43 42.18
C SER A 452 28.81 -8.95 43.43
N GLY A 453 28.35 -9.87 44.29
CA GLY A 453 27.35 -9.59 45.32
C GLY A 453 25.98 -9.19 44.76
N PRO A 454 24.96 -8.95 45.63
CA PRO A 454 23.61 -8.57 45.22
C PRO A 454 23.48 -7.03 45.03
N PRO A 455 23.14 -6.52 43.82
CA PRO A 455 22.50 -7.21 42.70
C PRO A 455 23.50 -8.01 41.83
N PHE A 456 23.17 -9.28 41.61
CA PHE A 456 24.06 -10.25 40.97
C PHE A 456 24.21 -9.98 39.48
N GLY A 457 25.45 -10.09 38.98
CA GLY A 457 25.75 -9.93 37.56
C GLY A 457 25.12 -11.04 36.72
N ILE A 458 24.47 -10.65 35.62
CA ILE A 458 23.92 -11.57 34.63
C ILE A 458 24.75 -11.49 33.36
N GLU A 459 25.31 -12.63 32.95
CA GLU A 459 26.17 -12.76 31.77
C GLU A 459 25.35 -13.19 30.54
N LEU A 460 25.52 -12.47 29.44
CA LEU A 460 24.83 -12.70 28.17
C LEU A 460 25.82 -12.79 27.00
N SER A 461 25.32 -13.31 25.88
CA SER A 461 26.01 -13.38 24.60
C SER A 461 25.15 -12.68 23.56
N LEU A 462 25.44 -11.40 23.29
CA LEU A 462 24.66 -10.54 22.40
C LEU A 462 25.44 -10.32 21.10
N PRO A 463 24.98 -10.83 19.95
CA PRO A 463 25.56 -10.50 18.65
C PRO A 463 25.54 -8.99 18.35
N GLY A 464 26.35 -8.55 17.39
CA GLY A 464 26.23 -7.20 16.83
C GLY A 464 24.83 -6.99 16.26
N ARG A 465 24.21 -5.84 16.54
CA ARG A 465 22.80 -5.54 16.20
C ARG A 465 21.79 -6.58 16.76
N GLY A 466 22.15 -7.30 17.83
CA GLY A 466 21.36 -8.38 18.40
C GLY A 466 20.54 -8.01 19.64
N ILE A 467 19.57 -8.87 19.97
CA ILE A 467 18.71 -8.77 21.16
C ILE A 467 19.10 -9.78 22.25
N GLY A 468 18.63 -9.54 23.46
CA GLY A 468 18.60 -10.50 24.55
C GLY A 468 17.30 -10.41 25.35
N CYS A 469 16.99 -11.44 26.13
CA CYS A 469 15.86 -11.45 27.05
C CYS A 469 16.24 -12.17 28.34
N VAL A 470 16.14 -11.48 29.48
CA VAL A 470 16.27 -12.14 30.79
C VAL A 470 14.91 -12.23 31.44
N LEU A 471 14.56 -13.39 31.98
CA LEU A 471 13.38 -13.57 32.83
C LEU A 471 13.83 -14.01 34.22
N ALA A 472 13.28 -13.38 35.26
CA ALA A 472 13.34 -13.86 36.63
C ALA A 472 11.92 -14.16 37.14
N GLY A 473 11.77 -15.31 37.79
CA GLY A 473 10.48 -15.80 38.29
C GLY A 473 10.63 -17.04 39.15
N ARG A 474 9.59 -17.39 39.90
CA ARG A 474 9.56 -18.59 40.74
C ARG A 474 8.94 -19.77 39.99
N PRO A 475 9.23 -21.03 40.35
CA PRO A 475 8.68 -22.20 39.65
C PRO A 475 7.16 -22.15 39.43
N GLU A 476 6.40 -21.63 40.40
CA GLU A 476 4.95 -21.48 40.33
C GLU A 476 4.46 -20.32 39.44
N THR A 477 5.29 -19.31 39.14
CA THR A 477 4.90 -18.17 38.27
C THR A 477 5.30 -18.34 36.81
N LEU A 478 6.16 -19.31 36.49
CA LEU A 478 6.64 -19.58 35.12
C LEU A 478 5.62 -20.30 34.22
N GLY A 479 4.72 -21.10 34.83
CA GLY A 479 3.73 -21.94 34.14
C GLY A 479 4.23 -23.37 33.82
N PRO A 480 3.31 -24.35 33.71
CA PRO A 480 3.67 -25.78 33.60
C PRO A 480 4.36 -26.16 32.27
N ASP A 481 4.11 -25.39 31.22
CA ASP A 481 4.65 -25.54 29.86
C ASP A 481 6.00 -24.82 29.66
N PHE A 482 6.50 -24.12 30.68
CA PHE A 482 7.69 -23.26 30.54
C PHE A 482 8.94 -24.00 30.06
N SER A 483 9.13 -25.26 30.44
CA SER A 483 10.28 -26.07 29.98
C SER A 483 10.22 -26.37 28.48
N GLU A 484 9.03 -26.57 27.92
CA GLU A 484 8.83 -26.77 26.48
C GLU A 484 9.02 -25.45 25.72
N PHE A 485 8.48 -24.35 26.25
CA PHE A 485 8.74 -23.01 25.73
C PHE A 485 10.23 -22.65 25.70
N LEU A 486 10.96 -22.97 26.78
CA LEU A 486 12.40 -22.69 26.86
C LEU A 486 13.21 -23.57 25.88
N ALA A 487 12.83 -24.83 25.71
CA ALA A 487 13.42 -25.73 24.72
C ALA A 487 13.13 -25.28 23.27
N SER A 488 11.93 -24.77 22.98
CA SER A 488 11.63 -24.24 21.65
C SER A 488 12.44 -22.99 21.34
N GLN A 489 12.65 -22.10 22.32
CA GLN A 489 13.59 -20.97 22.18
C GLN A 489 15.04 -21.41 21.94
N ALA A 490 15.53 -22.46 22.62
CA ALA A 490 16.86 -23.01 22.35
C ALA A 490 16.99 -23.54 20.90
N ALA A 491 15.92 -24.17 20.38
CA ALA A 491 15.88 -24.63 18.99
C ALA A 491 15.79 -23.48 17.98
N LEU A 492 15.15 -22.34 18.32
CA LEU A 492 15.18 -21.12 17.51
C LEU A 492 16.57 -20.47 17.50
N HIS A 493 17.22 -20.40 18.66
CA HIS A 493 18.58 -19.86 18.82
C HIS A 493 19.61 -20.67 18.02
N ALA A 494 19.56 -22.00 18.13
CA ALA A 494 20.50 -22.90 17.45
C ALA A 494 20.42 -22.85 15.91
N ARG A 495 19.31 -22.34 15.35
CA ARG A 495 19.13 -22.12 13.89
C ARG A 495 19.16 -20.64 13.47
N ALA A 496 19.56 -19.73 14.37
CA ALA A 496 19.62 -18.31 14.05
C ALA A 496 20.75 -18.04 13.04
N ASN A 497 20.37 -17.58 11.84
CA ASN A 497 21.31 -17.10 10.83
C ASN A 497 21.53 -15.58 11.06
N TRP A 498 22.78 -15.13 10.92
CA TRP A 498 23.20 -13.74 11.17
C TRP A 498 23.67 -13.03 9.88
N GLU A 499 23.44 -13.63 8.71
CA GLU A 499 23.68 -13.02 7.41
C GLU A 499 22.83 -11.76 7.21
N ILE A 500 23.51 -10.65 6.95
CA ILE A 500 22.93 -9.31 6.71
C ILE A 500 22.72 -9.00 5.22
N ALA A 501 22.92 -9.99 4.33
CA ALA A 501 22.78 -9.79 2.90
C ALA A 501 21.31 -9.53 2.54
N PHE A 502 21.06 -8.48 1.74
CA PHE A 502 19.75 -8.25 1.15
C PHE A 502 19.44 -9.38 0.15
N PRO A 503 18.33 -10.13 0.29
CA PRO A 503 18.00 -11.28 -0.56
C PRO A 503 17.50 -10.81 -1.93
N ALA A 504 18.40 -10.26 -2.75
CA ALA A 504 18.05 -9.61 -4.01
C ALA A 504 17.30 -10.53 -4.99
N ARG A 505 16.32 -9.97 -5.71
CA ARG A 505 15.61 -10.63 -6.82
C ARG A 505 15.84 -9.86 -8.11
N THR A 506 16.03 -10.60 -9.19
CA THR A 506 16.13 -10.05 -10.55
C THR A 506 14.80 -10.22 -11.27
N VAL A 507 14.18 -9.11 -11.67
CA VAL A 507 13.01 -9.14 -12.57
C VAL A 507 13.43 -9.76 -13.90
N GLN A 508 12.64 -10.69 -14.41
CA GLN A 508 12.81 -11.36 -15.70
C GLN A 508 11.74 -10.88 -16.69
N LEU A 509 12.13 -10.68 -17.94
CA LEU A 509 11.21 -10.48 -19.07
C LEU A 509 10.69 -11.84 -19.56
N ARG A 510 9.37 -11.98 -19.75
CA ARG A 510 8.76 -13.17 -20.35
C ARG A 510 9.14 -13.24 -21.84
N PRO A 511 9.59 -14.38 -22.37
CA PRO A 511 9.96 -14.49 -23.78
C PRO A 511 8.80 -14.21 -24.74
N VAL A 512 9.03 -13.29 -25.69
CA VAL A 512 8.12 -12.97 -26.80
C VAL A 512 8.08 -14.15 -27.77
N THR A 513 6.88 -14.67 -28.06
CA THR A 513 6.69 -15.69 -29.10
C THR A 513 6.52 -15.00 -30.45
N ARG A 514 7.50 -15.12 -31.35
CA ARG A 514 7.44 -14.57 -32.72
C ARG A 514 6.38 -15.28 -33.58
N THR A 515 5.74 -14.55 -34.49
CA THR A 515 4.87 -15.13 -35.52
C THR A 515 5.73 -15.88 -36.53
N THR A 516 5.68 -17.21 -36.52
CA THR A 516 6.52 -18.03 -37.42
C THR A 516 5.87 -18.15 -38.80
N PRO A 517 6.58 -17.90 -39.92
CA PRO A 517 6.04 -17.95 -41.30
C PRO A 517 5.56 -19.34 -41.80
N ARG A 518 5.34 -20.31 -40.91
CA ARG A 518 5.08 -21.72 -41.23
C ARG A 518 4.06 -22.41 -40.32
N ALA A 519 3.51 -21.74 -39.31
CA ALA A 519 2.67 -22.35 -38.27
C ALA A 519 1.16 -22.44 -38.59
N THR A 520 0.75 -22.26 -39.86
CA THR A 520 -0.63 -22.50 -40.31
C THR A 520 -1.02 -23.98 -40.40
N VAL A 521 -0.13 -24.92 -40.04
CA VAL A 521 -0.42 -26.36 -40.03
C VAL A 521 0.15 -27.03 -38.77
N ALA A 522 -0.66 -27.93 -38.19
CA ALA A 522 -0.40 -28.84 -37.07
C ALA A 522 -0.42 -28.27 -35.63
N ARG A 523 -1.37 -28.80 -34.84
CA ARG A 523 -1.53 -28.72 -33.35
C ARG A 523 -2.38 -27.57 -32.75
N ALA A 524 -3.48 -27.25 -33.41
CA ALA A 524 -4.76 -27.05 -32.72
C ALA A 524 -5.80 -28.04 -33.28
N GLN A 525 -6.89 -28.31 -32.54
CA GLN A 525 -8.01 -29.11 -33.05
C GLN A 525 -8.79 -28.32 -34.12
N PRO A 526 -9.42 -28.98 -35.13
CA PRO A 526 -9.93 -28.30 -36.31
C PRO A 526 -11.25 -27.55 -36.06
N ALA A 527 -11.14 -26.25 -35.74
CA ALA A 527 -12.18 -25.29 -36.07
C ALA A 527 -12.15 -24.99 -37.59
N PRO A 528 -13.28 -24.67 -38.25
CA PRO A 528 -13.29 -24.39 -39.69
C PRO A 528 -12.45 -23.17 -40.04
N ALA A 529 -11.44 -23.34 -40.89
CA ALA A 529 -10.52 -22.30 -41.28
C ALA A 529 -11.13 -21.31 -42.30
N GLN A 530 -12.07 -20.48 -41.84
CA GLN A 530 -12.25 -19.14 -42.42
C GLN A 530 -11.17 -18.19 -41.85
N ALA A 531 -9.92 -18.53 -42.15
CA ALA A 531 -8.83 -17.59 -42.02
C ALA A 531 -9.06 -16.43 -42.99
N LEU A 532 -8.73 -15.20 -42.57
CA LEU A 532 -8.37 -14.16 -43.54
C LEU A 532 -7.24 -14.72 -44.41
N SER A 533 -7.25 -14.38 -45.71
CA SER A 533 -6.59 -15.19 -46.75
C SER A 533 -5.13 -15.53 -46.43
N ALA A 534 -4.68 -16.69 -46.90
CA ALA A 534 -3.30 -17.12 -46.77
C ALA A 534 -2.37 -16.21 -47.60
N GLN A 535 -1.98 -15.09 -47.01
CA GLN A 535 -1.09 -14.10 -47.61
C GLN A 535 0.33 -14.68 -47.81
N ALA A 536 1.03 -14.17 -48.81
CA ALA A 536 2.36 -14.67 -49.15
C ALA A 536 3.36 -14.30 -48.03
N PRO A 537 4.29 -15.20 -47.65
CA PRO A 537 5.32 -14.87 -46.66
C PRO A 537 6.10 -13.62 -47.07
N GLY A 538 6.04 -12.57 -46.24
CA GLY A 538 6.69 -11.28 -46.49
C GLY A 538 5.79 -10.17 -47.07
N THR A 539 4.50 -10.41 -47.34
CA THR A 539 3.57 -9.31 -47.66
C THR A 539 2.95 -8.71 -46.40
N VAL A 540 2.84 -7.38 -46.34
CA VAL A 540 2.17 -6.64 -45.25
C VAL A 540 0.68 -7.00 -45.20
N PRO A 541 0.11 -7.39 -44.04
CA PRO A 541 -1.30 -7.74 -43.95
C PRO A 541 -2.26 -6.57 -44.15
N GLU A 542 -3.51 -6.87 -44.54
CA GLU A 542 -4.55 -5.85 -44.68
C GLU A 542 -4.85 -5.18 -43.34
N GLY A 543 -4.95 -3.85 -43.34
CA GLY A 543 -5.10 -3.04 -42.13
C GLY A 543 -3.81 -2.86 -41.31
N MET A 544 -2.66 -3.35 -41.79
CA MET A 544 -1.35 -3.15 -41.16
C MET A 544 -0.44 -2.24 -42.01
N VAL A 545 0.64 -1.75 -41.41
CA VAL A 545 1.74 -1.01 -42.06
C VAL A 545 3.09 -1.61 -41.69
N GLU A 546 4.03 -1.63 -42.64
CA GLU A 546 5.42 -2.04 -42.38
C GLU A 546 6.19 -0.97 -41.59
N ILE A 547 6.84 -1.41 -40.52
CA ILE A 547 7.83 -0.66 -39.76
C ILE A 547 9.20 -1.22 -40.15
N PRO A 548 10.14 -0.39 -40.65
CA PRO A 548 11.45 -0.87 -41.10
C PRO A 548 12.30 -1.35 -39.94
N ALA A 549 13.20 -2.30 -40.23
CA ALA A 549 14.23 -2.73 -39.29
C ALA A 549 15.09 -1.53 -38.84
N ALA A 550 15.33 -1.42 -37.53
CA ALA A 550 15.95 -0.24 -36.94
C ALA A 550 16.87 -0.61 -35.77
N GLN A 551 18.03 0.03 -35.70
CA GLN A 551 18.90 -0.01 -34.53
C GLN A 551 19.05 1.41 -33.98
N LEU A 552 18.48 1.65 -32.79
CA LEU A 552 18.32 2.99 -32.22
C LEU A 552 18.35 2.99 -30.69
N THR A 553 18.68 4.14 -30.13
CA THR A 553 18.61 4.40 -28.70
C THR A 553 17.24 4.98 -28.36
N LEU A 554 16.30 4.15 -27.87
CA LEU A 554 14.98 4.61 -27.45
C LEU A 554 15.05 5.36 -26.11
N GLN A 555 14.43 6.53 -26.04
CA GLN A 555 14.17 7.24 -24.79
C GLN A 555 12.87 6.73 -24.14
N VAL A 556 12.87 6.48 -22.84
CA VAL A 556 11.70 6.02 -22.09
C VAL A 556 11.39 7.00 -20.97
N GLU A 557 10.13 7.44 -20.89
CA GLU A 557 9.60 8.24 -19.78
C GLU A 557 8.67 7.39 -18.89
N MET A 558 8.72 7.61 -17.59
CA MET A 558 7.82 6.96 -16.61
C MET A 558 7.66 7.85 -15.39
N LEU A 559 6.46 7.92 -14.79
CA LEU A 559 6.31 8.52 -13.46
C LEU A 559 6.82 7.54 -12.38
N THR A 560 7.63 8.04 -11.45
CA THR A 560 8.12 7.24 -10.32
C THR A 560 7.01 6.98 -9.30
N ARG A 561 6.42 5.80 -9.38
CA ARG A 561 5.51 5.25 -8.38
C ARG A 561 6.30 4.48 -7.32
N GLU A 562 5.66 4.19 -6.18
CA GLU A 562 6.25 3.32 -5.16
C GLU A 562 6.34 1.84 -5.58
N CYS A 563 5.76 1.46 -6.73
CA CYS A 563 5.89 0.11 -7.29
C CYS A 563 7.22 -0.18 -8.03
N GLY A 564 8.21 0.72 -7.95
CA GLY A 564 9.41 0.64 -8.79
C GLY A 564 9.05 0.62 -10.29
N PHE A 565 9.95 0.12 -11.15
CA PHE A 565 9.62 -0.03 -12.58
C PHE A 565 10.48 -1.07 -13.33
N TYR A 566 11.71 -0.73 -13.71
CA TYR A 566 12.66 -1.57 -14.45
C TYR A 566 13.82 -2.05 -13.57
N GLU A 567 14.50 -3.11 -13.99
CA GLU A 567 15.76 -3.61 -13.39
C GLU A 567 16.85 -2.53 -13.28
N SER A 568 16.81 -1.54 -14.17
CA SER A 568 17.77 -0.42 -14.25
C SER A 568 17.55 0.68 -13.21
N VAL A 569 16.55 0.56 -12.33
CA VAL A 569 16.34 1.51 -11.23
C VAL A 569 16.58 0.78 -9.90
N PRO A 570 17.59 1.17 -9.10
CA PRO A 570 17.89 0.48 -7.86
C PRO A 570 16.68 0.53 -6.90
N VAL A 571 16.44 -0.61 -6.23
CA VAL A 571 15.45 -0.77 -5.15
C VAL A 571 15.56 0.41 -4.19
N PRO A 572 14.46 1.10 -3.85
CA PRO A 572 14.52 2.37 -3.13
C PRO A 572 15.46 2.37 -1.92
N GLY A 573 16.28 3.41 -1.86
CA GLY A 573 17.12 3.76 -0.73
C GLY A 573 16.85 5.22 -0.35
N PRO A 574 17.61 5.79 0.60
CA PRO A 574 17.42 7.19 1.02
C PRO A 574 17.53 8.20 -0.14
N ASP A 575 18.30 7.86 -1.19
CA ASP A 575 18.54 8.71 -2.37
C ASP A 575 17.48 8.57 -3.47
N TRP A 576 16.38 7.83 -3.23
CA TRP A 576 15.23 7.83 -4.15
C TRP A 576 14.46 9.16 -4.00
N GLY A 577 15.02 10.19 -4.64
CA GLY A 577 14.48 11.54 -4.66
C GLY A 577 13.02 11.60 -5.14
N PRO A 578 12.30 12.67 -4.75
CA PRO A 578 10.85 12.72 -4.59
C PRO A 578 10.03 11.89 -5.57
N LEU A 579 9.21 11.01 -4.98
CA LEU A 579 8.17 10.21 -5.64
C LEU A 579 7.24 11.07 -6.51
N HIS A 580 6.52 10.42 -7.43
CA HIS A 580 5.59 11.03 -8.38
C HIS A 580 6.27 12.07 -9.30
N ARG A 581 7.45 11.73 -9.82
CA ARG A 581 8.20 12.55 -10.79
C ARG A 581 8.53 11.75 -12.04
N VAL A 582 8.54 12.42 -13.20
CA VAL A 582 8.94 11.77 -14.45
C VAL A 582 10.44 11.50 -14.41
N ARG A 583 10.84 10.23 -14.40
CA ARG A 583 12.21 9.80 -14.71
C ARG A 583 12.32 9.46 -16.19
N ARG A 584 13.52 9.64 -16.72
CA ARG A 584 13.89 9.32 -18.10
C ARG A 584 15.11 8.42 -18.08
N PHE A 585 15.16 7.45 -18.99
CA PHE A 585 16.37 6.67 -19.29
C PHE A 585 16.38 6.27 -20.75
N SER A 586 17.53 5.81 -21.24
CA SER A 586 17.72 5.39 -22.61
C SER A 586 18.03 3.90 -22.66
N ARG A 587 17.48 3.17 -23.64
CA ARG A 587 17.82 1.76 -23.95
C ARG A 587 18.31 1.63 -25.38
N GLN A 588 19.35 0.83 -25.61
CA GLN A 588 19.73 0.42 -26.96
C GLN A 588 18.79 -0.69 -27.42
N VAL A 589 18.26 -0.56 -28.63
CA VAL A 589 17.32 -1.52 -29.21
C VAL A 589 17.72 -1.83 -30.65
N LYS A 590 17.62 -3.11 -31.03
CA LYS A 590 17.64 -3.57 -32.42
C LYS A 590 16.33 -4.29 -32.71
N LEU A 591 15.53 -3.73 -33.61
CA LEU A 591 14.30 -4.32 -34.12
C LEU A 591 14.52 -4.84 -35.54
N HIS A 592 13.93 -5.99 -35.84
CA HIS A 592 13.73 -6.47 -37.20
C HIS A 592 12.61 -5.66 -37.88
N ARG A 593 12.35 -5.89 -39.16
CA ARG A 593 11.12 -5.35 -39.79
C ARG A 593 9.90 -6.12 -39.33
N PHE A 594 8.79 -5.42 -39.14
CA PHE A 594 7.52 -6.00 -38.70
C PHE A 594 6.34 -5.20 -39.28
N ALA A 595 5.17 -5.82 -39.38
CA ALA A 595 3.93 -5.13 -39.68
C ALA A 595 3.16 -4.84 -38.38
N ILE A 596 2.51 -3.68 -38.24
CA ILE A 596 1.67 -3.32 -37.10
C ILE A 596 0.27 -2.87 -37.55
N ASP A 597 -0.77 -3.23 -36.79
CA ASP A 597 -2.13 -2.75 -37.06
C ASP A 597 -2.21 -1.21 -37.03
N LEU A 598 -2.83 -0.63 -38.07
CA LEU A 598 -3.06 0.81 -38.18
C LEU A 598 -3.92 1.36 -37.04
N THR A 599 -4.79 0.53 -36.46
CA THR A 599 -5.73 0.86 -35.40
C THR A 599 -5.64 -0.12 -34.23
N PRO A 600 -6.14 0.22 -33.03
CA PRO A 600 -6.52 -0.78 -32.03
C PRO A 600 -7.54 -1.77 -32.59
N VAL A 601 -7.58 -2.99 -32.03
CA VAL A 601 -8.57 -4.01 -32.39
C VAL A 601 -9.97 -3.51 -32.03
N THR A 602 -10.90 -3.49 -33.00
CA THR A 602 -12.26 -3.00 -32.78
C THR A 602 -13.17 -4.04 -32.13
N ASN A 603 -14.28 -3.60 -31.53
CA ASN A 603 -15.31 -4.49 -31.03
C ASN A 603 -15.85 -5.42 -32.13
N ALA A 604 -16.03 -4.94 -33.37
CA ALA A 604 -16.47 -5.76 -34.51
C ALA A 604 -15.44 -6.82 -34.92
N ALA A 605 -14.15 -6.50 -34.85
CA ALA A 605 -13.08 -7.47 -35.11
C ALA A 605 -13.04 -8.55 -34.01
N PHE A 606 -13.15 -8.16 -32.74
CA PHE A 606 -13.19 -9.10 -31.61
C PHE A 606 -14.48 -9.94 -31.59
N ALA A 607 -15.62 -9.39 -32.03
CA ALA A 607 -16.88 -10.13 -32.17
C ALA A 607 -16.77 -11.22 -33.24
N ARG A 608 -16.00 -10.98 -34.31
CA ARG A 608 -15.66 -11.99 -35.32
C ARG A 608 -14.83 -13.13 -34.71
N PHE A 609 -13.79 -12.80 -33.94
CA PHE A 609 -12.98 -13.78 -33.20
C PHE A 609 -13.86 -14.68 -32.31
N VAL A 610 -14.64 -14.09 -31.40
CA VAL A 610 -15.50 -14.84 -30.47
C VAL A 610 -16.52 -15.70 -31.22
N LYS A 611 -17.18 -15.15 -32.26
CA LYS A 611 -18.18 -15.88 -33.07
C LYS A 611 -17.59 -17.03 -33.89
N THR A 612 -16.38 -16.87 -34.43
CA THR A 612 -15.74 -17.88 -35.28
C THR A 612 -15.06 -19.00 -34.46
N THR A 613 -14.58 -18.69 -33.27
CA THR A 613 -13.86 -19.66 -32.41
C THR A 613 -14.68 -20.28 -31.30
N GLY A 614 -15.79 -19.63 -30.90
CA GLY A 614 -16.49 -19.96 -29.66
C GLY A 614 -15.69 -19.58 -28.40
N TYR A 615 -14.72 -18.66 -28.48
CA TYR A 615 -13.81 -18.34 -27.38
C TYR A 615 -14.57 -17.93 -26.11
N GLN A 616 -14.28 -18.67 -25.04
CA GLN A 616 -14.66 -18.34 -23.66
C GLN A 616 -13.38 -18.38 -22.83
N PRO A 617 -13.02 -17.31 -22.10
CA PRO A 617 -11.90 -17.36 -21.18
C PRO A 617 -12.26 -18.24 -19.97
N ARG A 618 -11.26 -18.93 -19.42
CA ARG A 618 -11.39 -19.79 -18.22
C ARG A 618 -12.03 -19.07 -17.02
N HIS A 619 -11.78 -17.77 -16.93
CA HIS A 619 -12.35 -16.85 -15.95
C HIS A 619 -13.18 -15.82 -16.74
N PRO A 620 -14.53 -15.87 -16.72
CA PRO A 620 -15.40 -14.97 -17.48
C PRO A 620 -15.63 -13.61 -16.80
N GLU A 621 -15.16 -13.42 -15.57
CA GLU A 621 -15.44 -12.23 -14.77
C GLU A 621 -14.92 -10.96 -15.47
N ASN A 622 -15.79 -9.96 -15.60
CA ASN A 622 -15.55 -8.73 -16.35
C ASN A 622 -15.12 -8.89 -17.82
N PHE A 623 -15.19 -10.09 -18.42
CA PHE A 623 -14.89 -10.29 -19.84
C PHE A 623 -15.93 -9.57 -20.70
N LEU A 624 -15.47 -8.59 -21.49
CA LEU A 624 -16.32 -7.76 -22.34
C LEU A 624 -17.50 -7.15 -21.55
N LYS A 625 -17.27 -6.65 -20.32
CA LYS A 625 -18.29 -6.14 -19.39
C LYS A 625 -19.22 -5.06 -19.99
N HIS A 626 -18.78 -4.38 -21.06
CA HIS A 626 -19.55 -3.38 -21.81
C HIS A 626 -20.48 -3.97 -22.88
N TRP A 627 -20.34 -5.24 -23.25
CA TRP A 627 -21.18 -5.89 -24.25
C TRP A 627 -22.52 -6.34 -23.66
N HIS A 628 -23.57 -6.30 -24.49
CA HIS A 628 -24.92 -6.73 -24.11
C HIS A 628 -25.32 -7.96 -24.92
N GLN A 629 -25.79 -9.01 -24.23
CA GLN A 629 -26.18 -10.30 -24.84
C GLN A 629 -25.11 -10.93 -25.76
N GLY A 630 -23.83 -10.67 -25.49
CA GLY A 630 -22.71 -11.18 -26.30
C GLY A 630 -22.42 -10.39 -27.58
N ALA A 631 -23.00 -9.19 -27.74
CA ALA A 631 -22.73 -8.27 -28.84
C ALA A 631 -22.17 -6.91 -28.35
N PRO A 632 -21.36 -6.22 -29.16
CA PRO A 632 -20.96 -4.83 -28.90
C PRO A 632 -22.15 -3.89 -28.65
N PRO A 633 -21.97 -2.80 -27.89
CA PRO A 633 -22.97 -1.73 -27.85
C PRO A 633 -23.27 -1.19 -29.26
N PRO A 634 -24.55 -0.99 -29.64
CA PRO A 634 -24.90 -0.44 -30.95
C PRO A 634 -24.24 0.92 -31.19
N GLY A 635 -23.59 1.08 -32.34
CA GLY A 635 -22.82 2.28 -32.69
C GLY A 635 -21.38 2.31 -32.13
N GLN A 636 -20.95 1.26 -31.42
CA GLN A 636 -19.57 1.10 -30.93
C GLN A 636 -18.82 -0.05 -31.61
N GLU A 637 -19.30 -0.54 -32.76
CA GLU A 637 -18.71 -1.61 -33.55
C GLU A 637 -17.25 -1.28 -33.93
N ASP A 638 -16.98 -0.03 -34.32
CA ASP A 638 -15.66 0.49 -34.70
C ASP A 638 -14.89 1.17 -33.54
N HIS A 639 -15.41 1.11 -32.30
CA HIS A 639 -14.64 1.50 -31.12
C HIS A 639 -13.62 0.41 -30.76
N PRO A 640 -12.51 0.75 -30.08
CA PRO A 640 -11.57 -0.25 -29.58
C PRO A 640 -12.26 -1.21 -28.60
N VAL A 641 -11.89 -2.50 -28.67
CA VAL A 641 -12.29 -3.48 -27.66
C VAL A 641 -11.55 -3.21 -26.36
N VAL A 642 -12.30 -3.23 -25.26
CA VAL A 642 -11.83 -3.06 -23.88
C VAL A 642 -12.40 -4.20 -23.02
N TYR A 643 -12.13 -4.22 -21.72
CA TYR A 643 -12.51 -5.32 -20.83
C TYR A 643 -11.96 -6.69 -21.30
N VAL A 644 -10.72 -6.68 -21.79
CA VAL A 644 -9.93 -7.84 -22.22
C VAL A 644 -8.61 -7.88 -21.45
N SER A 645 -8.23 -9.05 -20.93
CA SER A 645 -6.94 -9.27 -20.26
C SER A 645 -5.81 -9.44 -21.27
N LEU A 646 -4.57 -9.47 -20.77
CA LEU A 646 -3.39 -9.78 -21.59
C LEU A 646 -3.50 -11.17 -22.27
N GLU A 647 -4.10 -12.15 -21.58
CA GLU A 647 -4.37 -13.48 -22.10
C GLU A 647 -5.50 -13.49 -23.16
N ASP A 648 -6.57 -12.71 -22.97
CA ASP A 648 -7.64 -12.55 -23.98
C ASP A 648 -7.08 -11.91 -25.26
N ALA A 649 -6.24 -10.87 -25.10
CA ALA A 649 -5.59 -10.16 -26.21
C ALA A 649 -4.60 -11.06 -26.98
N ARG A 650 -3.79 -11.86 -26.27
CA ARG A 650 -2.93 -12.90 -26.86
C ARG A 650 -3.73 -13.97 -27.61
N ALA A 651 -4.88 -14.40 -27.08
CA ALA A 651 -5.73 -15.39 -27.73
C ALA A 651 -6.33 -14.88 -29.06
N TYR A 652 -6.81 -13.63 -29.09
CA TYR A 652 -7.21 -12.97 -30.33
C TYR A 652 -6.03 -12.86 -31.32
N ALA A 653 -4.87 -12.40 -30.85
CA ALA A 653 -3.71 -12.19 -31.70
C ALA A 653 -3.29 -13.51 -32.38
N ALA A 654 -3.18 -14.59 -31.61
CA ALA A 654 -2.84 -15.91 -32.12
C ALA A 654 -3.88 -16.43 -33.14
N TRP A 655 -5.18 -16.24 -32.91
CA TRP A 655 -6.23 -16.58 -33.88
C TRP A 655 -6.10 -15.78 -35.18
N ALA A 656 -5.75 -14.50 -35.09
CA ALA A 656 -5.56 -13.62 -36.23
C ALA A 656 -4.23 -13.88 -37.01
N GLY A 657 -3.39 -14.82 -36.57
CA GLY A 657 -2.06 -15.07 -37.14
C GLY A 657 -1.00 -14.05 -36.71
N LYS A 658 -1.26 -13.31 -35.64
CA LYS A 658 -0.47 -12.16 -35.14
C LYS A 658 0.06 -12.42 -33.72
N ARG A 659 0.81 -11.45 -33.17
CA ARG A 659 1.17 -11.37 -31.74
C ARG A 659 0.93 -9.95 -31.20
N LEU A 660 1.16 -9.70 -29.92
CA LEU A 660 1.19 -8.34 -29.38
C LEU A 660 2.56 -7.67 -29.70
N PRO A 661 2.61 -6.33 -29.89
CA PRO A 661 3.86 -5.60 -30.02
C PRO A 661 4.66 -5.67 -28.72
N THR A 662 6.00 -5.65 -28.79
CA THR A 662 6.79 -5.27 -27.61
C THR A 662 6.65 -3.78 -27.31
N GLU A 663 7.05 -3.37 -26.11
CA GLU A 663 7.07 -1.96 -25.72
C GLU A 663 7.89 -1.07 -26.69
N GLU A 664 8.99 -1.63 -27.20
CA GLU A 664 9.89 -1.00 -28.16
C GLU A 664 9.28 -0.88 -29.56
N GLU A 665 8.64 -1.93 -30.05
CA GLU A 665 7.98 -1.98 -31.37
C GLU A 665 6.81 -0.99 -31.43
N TRP A 666 5.97 -0.99 -30.39
CA TRP A 666 4.87 -0.02 -30.26
C TRP A 666 5.42 1.41 -30.26
N GLN A 667 6.52 1.66 -29.53
CA GLN A 667 7.11 2.99 -29.42
C GLN A 667 7.73 3.49 -30.74
N LEU A 668 8.40 2.63 -31.50
CA LEU A 668 8.88 2.98 -32.84
C LEU A 668 7.72 3.31 -33.78
N ALA A 669 6.66 2.49 -33.77
CA ALA A 669 5.46 2.74 -34.56
C ALA A 669 4.73 4.05 -34.17
N ALA A 670 4.84 4.48 -32.91
CA ALA A 670 4.24 5.70 -32.38
C ALA A 670 5.04 6.97 -32.73
N GLY A 671 6.34 6.99 -32.44
CA GLY A 671 7.19 8.19 -32.57
C GLY A 671 7.96 8.30 -33.88
N GLY A 672 8.00 7.24 -34.69
CA GLY A 672 8.86 7.17 -35.88
C GLY A 672 10.35 7.05 -35.54
N LEU A 673 11.19 7.00 -36.59
CA LEU A 673 12.66 7.02 -36.45
C LEU A 673 13.16 8.32 -35.79
N GLU A 674 12.40 9.41 -35.93
CA GLU A 674 12.64 10.71 -35.28
C GLU A 674 12.35 10.71 -33.77
N GLN A 675 11.67 9.68 -33.24
CA GLN A 675 11.24 9.57 -31.83
C GLN A 675 10.41 10.76 -31.32
N ARG A 676 9.48 11.26 -32.16
CA ARG A 676 8.57 12.37 -31.83
C ARG A 676 7.85 12.15 -30.50
N ARG A 677 7.68 13.21 -29.71
CA ARG A 677 7.05 13.12 -28.39
C ARG A 677 5.61 12.61 -28.46
N TYR A 678 4.83 13.08 -29.43
CA TYR A 678 3.50 12.59 -29.77
C TYR A 678 3.49 12.17 -31.25
N PRO A 679 2.52 11.37 -31.72
CA PRO A 679 2.53 10.80 -33.07
C PRO A 679 2.64 11.86 -34.19
N TRP A 680 2.03 13.02 -33.97
CA TRP A 680 1.98 14.15 -34.90
C TRP A 680 3.08 15.21 -34.72
N GLY A 681 3.94 15.11 -33.69
CA GLY A 681 4.96 16.13 -33.36
C GLY A 681 5.22 16.27 -31.85
N ASP A 682 5.92 17.33 -31.44
CA ASP A 682 6.40 17.45 -30.06
C ASP A 682 5.44 18.17 -29.08
N GLU A 683 4.42 18.83 -29.60
CA GLU A 683 3.40 19.54 -28.81
C GLU A 683 2.06 18.78 -28.78
N LEU A 684 1.34 18.85 -27.65
CA LEU A 684 0.05 18.19 -27.49
C LEU A 684 -1.04 19.04 -28.16
N ARG A 685 -1.56 18.58 -29.31
CA ARG A 685 -2.51 19.35 -30.14
C ARG A 685 -3.94 18.81 -29.98
N PRO A 686 -4.91 19.62 -29.49
CA PRO A 686 -6.32 19.22 -29.43
C PRO A 686 -6.86 18.77 -30.78
N GLY A 687 -7.84 17.85 -30.78
CA GLY A 687 -8.40 17.28 -32.01
C GLY A 687 -7.50 16.24 -32.72
N CYS A 688 -6.40 15.81 -32.09
CA CYS A 688 -5.52 14.74 -32.59
C CYS A 688 -5.54 13.46 -31.72
N TYR A 689 -6.39 13.42 -30.70
CA TYR A 689 -6.53 12.29 -29.77
C TYR A 689 -7.87 12.38 -29.03
N ASN A 690 -8.35 11.26 -28.50
CA ASN A 690 -9.47 11.26 -27.55
C ASN A 690 -8.99 11.77 -26.19
N ASP A 691 -9.46 12.96 -25.80
CA ASP A 691 -9.12 13.67 -24.56
C ASP A 691 -10.04 13.32 -23.37
N GLY A 692 -11.04 12.47 -23.59
CA GLY A 692 -12.07 12.12 -22.61
C GLY A 692 -13.34 12.98 -22.66
N SER A 693 -13.43 13.98 -23.55
CA SER A 693 -14.61 14.85 -23.69
C SER A 693 -15.89 14.11 -24.10
N SER A 694 -15.77 12.96 -24.74
CA SER A 694 -16.88 12.04 -25.06
C SER A 694 -17.40 11.23 -23.87
N GLY A 695 -16.68 11.22 -22.74
CA GLY A 695 -16.97 10.37 -21.58
C GLY A 695 -16.68 8.87 -21.79
N GLY A 696 -16.01 8.49 -22.88
CA GLY A 696 -15.73 7.09 -23.22
C GLY A 696 -14.74 6.93 -24.37
N THR A 697 -14.68 5.72 -24.94
CA THR A 697 -13.89 5.47 -26.15
C THR A 697 -14.49 6.16 -27.38
N THR A 698 -13.70 6.29 -28.44
CA THR A 698 -14.12 6.81 -29.76
C THR A 698 -13.85 5.78 -30.85
N PRO A 699 -14.47 5.90 -32.05
CA PRO A 699 -14.12 5.07 -33.20
C PRO A 699 -12.63 5.19 -33.52
N VAL A 700 -11.98 4.07 -33.86
CA VAL A 700 -10.51 3.98 -33.97
C VAL A 700 -9.87 4.80 -35.11
N THR A 701 -10.68 5.45 -35.95
CA THR A 701 -10.23 6.33 -37.05
C THR A 701 -10.63 7.80 -36.86
N ALA A 702 -11.23 8.16 -35.71
CA ALA A 702 -11.81 9.48 -35.46
C ALA A 702 -10.82 10.66 -35.51
N PHE A 703 -9.51 10.40 -35.35
CA PHE A 703 -8.46 11.42 -35.30
C PHE A 703 -7.43 11.26 -36.45
N PRO A 704 -7.78 11.60 -37.70
CA PRO A 704 -6.90 11.42 -38.87
C PRO A 704 -5.63 12.28 -38.82
N ASP A 705 -5.67 13.44 -38.14
CA ASP A 705 -4.51 14.31 -37.90
C ASP A 705 -3.69 13.87 -36.66
N GLY A 706 -4.16 12.83 -35.96
CA GLY A 706 -3.52 12.18 -34.83
C GLY A 706 -2.62 10.99 -35.18
N ARG A 707 -2.49 10.67 -36.47
CA ARG A 707 -1.71 9.51 -36.94
C ARG A 707 -0.21 9.67 -36.68
N SER A 708 0.46 8.55 -36.44
CA SER A 708 1.92 8.47 -36.35
C SER A 708 2.63 8.71 -37.69
N PRO A 709 3.98 8.82 -37.72
CA PRO A 709 4.74 8.94 -38.97
C PRO A 709 4.55 7.75 -39.93
N PHE A 710 4.10 6.59 -39.40
CA PHE A 710 3.75 5.40 -40.17
C PHE A 710 2.22 5.26 -40.40
N GLY A 711 1.43 6.30 -40.11
CA GLY A 711 -0.02 6.31 -40.35
C GLY A 711 -0.88 5.63 -39.28
N CYS A 712 -0.30 5.17 -38.16
CA CYS A 712 -1.06 4.50 -37.10
C CYS A 712 -1.93 5.48 -36.30
N TYR A 713 -3.22 5.22 -36.22
CA TYR A 713 -4.20 5.93 -35.37
C TYR A 713 -4.07 5.52 -33.90
N ASP A 714 -4.58 6.34 -32.98
CA ASP A 714 -4.69 6.05 -31.54
C ASP A 714 -3.39 5.51 -30.91
N MET A 715 -2.25 6.09 -31.30
CA MET A 715 -0.97 5.93 -30.62
C MET A 715 -0.80 6.95 -29.47
N CYS A 716 -1.85 7.72 -29.15
CA CYS A 716 -1.93 8.62 -28.01
C CYS A 716 -3.42 8.77 -27.60
N GLY A 717 -3.74 8.50 -26.33
CA GLY A 717 -5.12 8.53 -25.83
C GLY A 717 -6.01 7.38 -26.35
N ASN A 718 -7.32 7.59 -26.29
CA ASN A 718 -8.37 6.58 -26.48
C ASN A 718 -8.22 5.38 -25.52
N VAL A 719 -7.38 4.38 -25.81
CA VAL A 719 -7.15 3.22 -24.92
C VAL A 719 -5.68 2.92 -24.68
N TRP A 720 -5.38 2.58 -23.43
CA TRP A 720 -4.12 1.95 -23.05
C TRP A 720 -3.99 0.64 -23.83
N GLN A 721 -2.80 0.33 -24.32
CA GLN A 721 -2.58 -0.85 -25.16
C GLN A 721 -1.67 -1.87 -24.46
N TRP A 722 -2.16 -3.10 -24.35
CA TRP A 722 -1.35 -4.26 -23.95
C TRP A 722 -0.13 -4.41 -24.88
N THR A 723 1.01 -4.80 -24.29
CA THR A 723 2.22 -5.19 -25.01
C THR A 723 2.64 -6.60 -24.60
N GLU A 724 3.51 -7.23 -25.37
CA GLU A 724 4.09 -8.54 -25.05
C GLU A 724 5.19 -8.44 -23.96
N SER A 725 5.46 -7.24 -23.42
CA SER A 725 6.50 -6.97 -22.43
C SER A 725 6.07 -7.26 -20.99
N GLU A 726 5.61 -8.50 -20.75
CA GLU A 726 5.29 -9.04 -19.41
C GLU A 726 6.56 -9.37 -18.63
N ARG A 727 6.59 -9.07 -17.33
CA ARG A 727 7.74 -9.18 -16.44
C ARG A 727 7.37 -9.77 -15.07
N GLN A 728 8.30 -10.49 -14.43
CA GLN A 728 8.10 -11.01 -13.06
C GLN A 728 9.41 -11.21 -12.28
N ASP A 729 9.35 -11.19 -10.95
CA ASP A 729 10.47 -11.50 -10.02
C ASP A 729 10.21 -12.74 -9.13
N GLY A 730 9.14 -13.49 -9.42
CA GLY A 730 8.68 -14.62 -8.59
C GLY A 730 7.92 -14.20 -7.32
N ARG A 731 7.59 -12.91 -7.16
CA ARG A 731 6.65 -12.36 -6.18
C ARG A 731 5.56 -11.50 -6.82
N THR A 732 5.86 -10.79 -7.90
CA THR A 732 4.93 -9.92 -8.63
C THR A 732 4.99 -10.21 -10.13
N ARG A 733 3.84 -10.22 -10.82
CA ARG A 733 3.74 -10.10 -12.29
C ARG A 733 3.34 -8.67 -12.68
N PHE A 734 3.88 -8.15 -13.77
CA PHE A 734 3.42 -6.89 -14.36
C PHE A 734 3.60 -6.85 -15.88
N CYS A 735 2.82 -6.02 -16.55
CA CYS A 735 2.98 -5.68 -17.97
C CYS A 735 3.34 -4.20 -18.12
N ILE A 736 3.98 -3.83 -19.23
CA ILE A 736 4.08 -2.43 -19.63
C ILE A 736 2.92 -2.08 -20.57
N LEU A 737 2.22 -0.99 -20.27
CA LEU A 737 1.18 -0.41 -21.12
C LEU A 737 1.71 0.84 -21.83
N LYS A 738 1.17 1.10 -23.02
CA LYS A 738 1.51 2.25 -23.88
C LYS A 738 0.26 2.97 -24.38
N GLY A 739 0.42 4.19 -24.90
CA GLY A 739 -0.63 5.02 -25.51
C GLY A 739 -1.33 6.02 -24.59
N GLY A 740 -1.55 5.69 -23.31
CA GLY A 740 -2.49 6.44 -22.48
C GLY A 740 -3.94 6.09 -22.81
N SER A 741 -4.92 6.74 -22.18
CA SER A 741 -6.35 6.48 -22.47
C SER A 741 -7.19 7.76 -22.39
N TRP A 742 -8.47 7.67 -22.75
CA TRP A 742 -9.43 8.76 -22.59
C TRP A 742 -9.69 9.11 -21.11
N PHE A 743 -9.47 8.17 -20.18
CA PHE A 743 -9.77 8.34 -18.76
C PHE A 743 -8.57 8.87 -17.96
N ARG A 744 -8.83 9.79 -17.03
CA ARG A 744 -7.85 10.28 -16.06
C ARG A 744 -8.50 10.67 -14.74
N ALA A 745 -8.31 9.84 -13.71
CA ALA A 745 -8.67 10.20 -12.33
C ALA A 745 -7.91 11.47 -11.87
N ARG A 746 -8.55 12.30 -11.03
CA ARG A 746 -8.02 13.59 -10.56
C ARG A 746 -8.26 13.78 -9.06
N GLY A 747 -7.48 14.65 -8.42
CA GLY A 747 -7.64 15.02 -7.00
C GLY A 747 -6.62 14.38 -6.04
N SER A 748 -6.04 13.24 -6.42
CA SER A 748 -4.95 12.57 -5.69
C SER A 748 -3.71 12.40 -6.57
N MET A 749 -2.54 12.37 -5.95
CA MET A 749 -1.27 12.00 -6.58
C MET A 749 -1.06 10.48 -6.65
N TRP A 750 -1.87 9.70 -5.93
CA TRP A 750 -1.72 8.25 -5.79
C TRP A 750 -2.30 7.45 -6.98
N TYR A 751 -3.30 7.97 -7.70
CA TYR A 751 -3.85 7.31 -8.90
C TYR A 751 -2.79 6.94 -9.92
N ALA A 752 -2.94 5.77 -10.54
CA ALA A 752 -2.27 5.40 -11.77
C ALA A 752 -2.32 6.52 -12.83
N ASP A 753 -1.35 6.50 -13.72
CA ASP A 753 -1.28 7.47 -14.81
C ASP A 753 -2.37 7.21 -15.85
N GLY A 754 -2.92 8.29 -16.41
CA GLY A 754 -4.06 8.26 -17.34
C GLY A 754 -4.20 9.57 -18.10
N GLY A 755 -5.10 9.60 -19.08
CA GLY A 755 -5.14 10.60 -20.13
C GLY A 755 -4.19 10.27 -21.28
N PRO A 756 -4.07 11.16 -22.29
CA PRO A 756 -3.04 11.08 -23.32
C PRO A 756 -1.63 11.22 -22.72
N VAL A 757 -0.66 10.46 -23.24
CA VAL A 757 0.74 10.48 -22.81
C VAL A 757 1.69 10.45 -24.02
N PRO A 758 2.95 10.90 -23.87
CA PRO A 758 3.96 10.80 -24.94
C PRO A 758 4.19 9.36 -25.46
N CYS A 759 4.62 9.22 -26.71
CA CYS A 759 5.02 7.96 -27.35
C CYS A 759 6.10 7.20 -26.56
N CYS A 760 7.02 7.96 -25.95
CA CYS A 760 8.09 7.46 -25.08
C CYS A 760 7.63 7.07 -23.67
N TYR A 761 6.39 7.39 -23.28
CA TYR A 761 5.88 7.09 -21.95
C TYR A 761 5.60 5.59 -21.78
N ALA A 762 5.82 5.07 -20.57
CA ALA A 762 5.52 3.71 -20.16
C ALA A 762 4.74 3.71 -18.83
N ALA A 763 3.73 2.84 -18.71
CA ALA A 763 3.02 2.60 -17.45
C ALA A 763 3.19 1.14 -17.00
N LYS A 764 3.61 0.93 -15.75
CA LYS A 764 3.70 -0.40 -15.12
C LYS A 764 2.32 -0.79 -14.59
N PHE A 765 1.71 -1.81 -15.19
CA PHE A 765 0.44 -2.37 -14.75
C PHE A 765 0.68 -3.68 -14.00
N LEU A 766 0.38 -3.72 -12.70
CA LEU A 766 0.47 -4.96 -11.91
C LEU A 766 -0.62 -5.93 -12.37
N LEU A 767 -0.20 -7.13 -12.76
CA LEU A 767 -1.09 -8.23 -13.11
C LEU A 767 -1.44 -9.02 -11.85
N MET A 768 -2.69 -9.48 -11.76
CA MET A 768 -3.13 -10.37 -10.68
C MET A 768 -3.93 -11.53 -11.26
N TRP A 769 -5.11 -11.22 -11.82
CA TRP A 769 -6.04 -12.20 -12.35
C TRP A 769 -6.98 -11.53 -13.38
N PRO A 770 -7.50 -12.28 -14.38
CA PRO A 770 -8.22 -11.69 -15.50
C PRO A 770 -9.43 -10.82 -15.11
N GLY A 771 -10.19 -11.18 -14.07
CA GLY A 771 -11.35 -10.39 -13.62
C GLY A 771 -11.01 -8.97 -13.16
N LEU A 772 -9.86 -8.77 -12.51
CA LEU A 772 -9.39 -7.45 -12.09
C LEU A 772 -8.54 -6.76 -13.17
N ASP A 773 -7.81 -7.52 -13.99
CA ASP A 773 -6.93 -7.03 -15.06
C ASP A 773 -7.69 -6.53 -16.30
N ARG A 774 -8.96 -6.88 -16.46
CA ARG A 774 -9.87 -6.34 -17.49
C ARG A 774 -10.39 -4.96 -17.11
N CYS A 775 -9.79 -3.93 -17.72
CA CYS A 775 -10.16 -2.53 -17.53
C CYS A 775 -11.05 -1.98 -18.66
N SER A 776 -11.89 -0.99 -18.37
CA SER A 776 -12.73 -0.29 -19.38
C SER A 776 -11.96 0.66 -20.30
N THR A 777 -10.64 0.72 -20.14
CA THR A 777 -9.72 1.70 -20.74
C THR A 777 -8.48 1.04 -21.36
N ILE A 778 -8.33 -0.28 -21.19
CA ILE A 778 -7.23 -1.06 -21.76
C ILE A 778 -7.79 -1.94 -22.89
N GLY A 779 -7.26 -1.72 -24.08
CA GLY A 779 -7.42 -2.56 -25.26
C GLY A 779 -6.05 -3.01 -25.77
N PHE A 780 -5.92 -3.26 -27.07
CA PHE A 780 -4.67 -3.69 -27.67
C PHE A 780 -4.66 -3.48 -29.20
N ARG A 781 -3.49 -3.66 -29.81
CA ARG A 781 -3.29 -3.86 -31.25
C ARG A 781 -2.28 -4.98 -31.47
N CYS A 782 -2.18 -5.51 -32.68
CA CYS A 782 -1.28 -6.63 -32.98
C CYS A 782 -0.16 -6.27 -33.96
N VAL A 783 0.86 -7.13 -34.02
CA VAL A 783 1.97 -7.11 -34.98
C VAL A 783 2.21 -8.48 -35.62
N VAL A 784 2.90 -8.49 -36.75
CA VAL A 784 3.42 -9.68 -37.43
C VAL A 784 4.91 -9.46 -37.71
N ASP A 785 5.76 -10.41 -37.31
CA ASP A 785 7.18 -10.44 -37.69
C ASP A 785 7.29 -10.64 -39.22
N LEU A 786 8.00 -9.75 -39.90
CA LEU A 786 8.33 -9.94 -41.32
C LEU A 786 9.70 -10.66 -41.42
N PRO A 787 9.91 -11.54 -42.41
CA PRO A 787 11.22 -12.14 -42.65
C PRO A 787 12.21 -11.04 -43.08
N ASP A 788 13.41 -11.01 -42.48
CA ASP A 788 14.48 -10.06 -42.82
C ASP A 788 14.79 -10.05 -44.33
#